data_AF-A0A6G0URQ3-F1
#
_entry.id   AF-A0A6G0URQ3-F1
#
_cell.length_a   1.000
_cell.length_b   1.000
_cell.length_c   1.000
_cell.angle_alpha   90.00
_cell.angle_beta   90.00
_cell.angle_gamma   90.00
#
_symmetry.space_group_name_H-M   'P 1'
#
loop_
_entity.id
_entity.type
_entity.pdbx_description
1 polymer ?
#
loop_
_entity_poly.entity_id
_entity_poly.type
_entity_poly.pdbx_seq_one_letter_code
_entity_poly.pdbx_strand_id
1 'polypeptide(L)'
;MPATPTVKLLFEEDPAPGDDDQIGNWRKTKINGSAPSSKRQYSGRGCALFFCLVLSGTMLLLGVALGIFLFNHFYADCIDLKKLTSSAEPELTLEEEIYNECGAEYPWKHLRLPTESYPTNYRLKIHPILETKGLKGSVNIDIEVRNATSRIVLHAQDLNLTSFTLRFGSQLVPVRHLVCSRLSQWAFEANEDFPAGSILKLSIDYDGKIQTDLSGLYTNSHQEKGKGNRTILSAITQFEPTHARKMLPCFDEPSFKATFDISIIREKDHLARANMPLIRSEEYEKDLILDQFAPSVKMPTYLLAVAILDRFAKVRRMTKETKKPVEINLFAPADSIKDQTEFGLDTGVRALEYFEDFFDIPVSLPKIDLVALDDFAEGAMENWGLITFRDTMLSSHAVSTEVEDPAQIGSIFDAISYQKGASIVQMLRGLAGKDAFRTALQKYLRKFEYDNAKGEDLWKIIQSHVTLSTSISVTEVAEAWTTQVGYPMIRVELTDGGSTLLIKDQERFLFLEEERFNNSTENWPIPVQYQTNKNKDLKLSWLEPDAENVKVLLGSRVDWVVANAESLGYYRVLYDLDLYKEFTKQLKARHSEVNTVDRAALLNDAFCFLKSGHLGAETVMDLIQYIEDGKEIDRIPWVVLINHLKSIENLIGDSEIFGIFQRFERSLLLKAYERLGWERPESHVDRMLQTDILAFACRLQLSDCVKQAQQRFHQWVRDKNSVFVDIQPFIIEEGVRRGSQGDWERIYKEYLMTTNPSQRLTLLIALASTEDIGLIHRFMAMCLNPTIVRPNVLPRALGYLMQNKVASLHVWRFFRMNYHKVEKLYGGTTTLLGTMIKSIIENFNTEFELKEVEDFFEGKNLGASRARVDQAVELIKLNVQWRRLNEKSLESWLRKWAKSNLRKVFEEDHIATISKMPYVWTSVDTRNALLASLVPAGLGVASVLSARPHHQYFRFLESSSKPKWADFAPAGYAALDLLTLSPLGYASYLVYKSGGGFDYTDTAVALALYGTNLLFAGATVPLLEKKNYKCLAINTSIVFGTALATAVAFYRIDEKAGLFVAPYAAWTAFYAFLTYNLYKMNTYKEY
;
A
#
# COMPACT_ATOMS: atom_id res chain seq x y z
N MET A 1 -4.74 -17.83 -48.35
CA MET A 1 -3.88 -18.76 -49.15
C MET A 1 -4.14 -18.50 -50.62
N PRO A 2 -3.23 -18.85 -51.55
CA PRO A 2 -1.81 -19.26 -51.42
C PRO A 2 -0.86 -18.08 -51.80
N ALA A 3 0.48 -18.13 -51.82
CA ALA A 3 1.51 -18.99 -51.21
C ALA A 3 2.85 -18.21 -51.15
N THR A 4 3.86 -18.76 -50.46
CA THR A 4 5.25 -18.28 -50.47
C THR A 4 5.95 -18.44 -51.84
N PRO A 5 7.06 -17.72 -52.03
CA PRO A 5 8.26 -18.34 -52.60
C PRO A 5 9.49 -18.20 -51.67
N THR A 6 10.27 -19.29 -51.54
CA THR A 6 11.53 -19.32 -50.78
C THR A 6 12.62 -20.02 -51.59
N VAL A 7 13.73 -19.32 -51.88
CA VAL A 7 14.92 -19.82 -52.59
C VAL A 7 16.12 -19.07 -51.94
N LYS A 8 16.97 -19.71 -51.10
CA LYS A 8 18.17 -20.53 -51.44
C LYS A 8 19.31 -19.70 -52.09
N LEU A 9 20.61 -19.96 -51.88
CA LEU A 9 21.38 -20.83 -50.97
C LEU A 9 22.88 -20.43 -51.05
N LEU A 10 23.69 -20.85 -50.07
CA LEU A 10 25.09 -21.34 -50.18
C LEU A 10 25.46 -21.92 -48.79
N PHE A 11 25.48 -23.25 -48.57
CA PHE A 11 26.51 -24.27 -48.92
C PHE A 11 27.75 -24.19 -47.99
N GLU A 12 28.36 -25.26 -47.45
CA GLU A 12 28.28 -26.75 -47.58
C GLU A 12 28.65 -27.38 -46.19
N GLU A 13 28.03 -28.42 -45.65
CA GLU A 13 28.00 -29.90 -45.92
C GLU A 13 29.01 -30.80 -45.13
N ASP A 14 28.41 -31.75 -44.39
CA ASP A 14 28.76 -33.05 -43.75
C ASP A 14 29.90 -33.97 -44.37
N PRO A 15 30.15 -35.23 -43.90
CA PRO A 15 30.39 -35.78 -42.54
C PRO A 15 31.61 -36.78 -42.45
N ALA A 16 31.63 -37.66 -41.42
CA ALA A 16 32.60 -38.73 -41.03
C ALA A 16 32.95 -39.81 -42.12
N PRO A 17 33.96 -40.75 -41.98
CA PRO A 17 34.47 -41.42 -40.74
C PRO A 17 35.96 -41.94 -40.68
N GLY A 18 36.35 -42.66 -39.60
CA GLY A 18 37.14 -43.93 -39.70
C GLY A 18 38.64 -44.00 -39.28
N ASP A 19 38.91 -44.69 -38.16
CA ASP A 19 40.01 -45.63 -37.79
C ASP A 19 41.56 -45.39 -37.89
N ASP A 20 42.24 -46.08 -36.95
CA ASP A 20 43.62 -46.63 -36.86
C ASP A 20 44.93 -45.78 -36.89
N ASP A 21 45.38 -45.43 -35.68
CA ASP A 21 46.49 -46.07 -34.91
C ASP A 21 47.96 -46.15 -35.41
N GLN A 22 48.86 -46.32 -34.42
CA GLN A 22 50.29 -46.70 -34.43
C GLN A 22 51.34 -45.57 -34.33
N ILE A 23 52.46 -45.65 -33.59
CA ILE A 23 52.92 -46.30 -32.33
C ILE A 23 54.46 -46.18 -32.28
N GLY A 24 55.05 -45.97 -31.09
CA GLY A 24 56.51 -46.05 -30.89
C GLY A 24 56.95 -45.54 -29.52
N ASN A 25 56.88 -46.33 -28.44
CA ASN A 25 57.96 -47.20 -27.89
C ASN A 25 59.22 -46.42 -27.44
N TRP A 26 59.98 -46.79 -26.39
CA TRP A 26 60.33 -48.10 -25.79
C TRP A 26 60.04 -48.12 -24.25
N ARG A 27 59.86 -49.20 -23.48
CA ARG A 27 60.51 -50.55 -23.31
C ARG A 27 61.95 -50.47 -22.72
N LYS A 28 62.39 -51.26 -21.71
CA LYS A 28 62.11 -52.67 -21.35
C LYS A 28 62.16 -52.97 -19.81
N THR A 29 61.25 -53.84 -19.34
CA THR A 29 61.39 -55.06 -18.49
C THR A 29 62.73 -55.34 -17.75
N LYS A 30 62.83 -55.98 -16.56
CA LYS A 30 61.94 -56.85 -15.71
C LYS A 30 62.62 -57.04 -14.30
N ILE A 31 62.23 -57.81 -13.26
CA ILE A 31 61.21 -58.86 -12.93
C ILE A 31 60.95 -58.95 -11.39
N ASN A 32 60.01 -59.80 -10.95
CA ASN A 32 59.77 -60.39 -9.60
C ASN A 32 59.50 -59.53 -8.33
N GLY A 33 58.24 -59.62 -7.86
CA GLY A 33 57.89 -59.88 -6.45
C GLY A 33 57.32 -58.72 -5.61
N SER A 34 56.18 -58.84 -4.90
CA SER A 34 55.10 -59.85 -4.97
C SER A 34 53.83 -59.40 -4.20
N ALA A 35 52.64 -59.63 -4.78
CA ALA A 35 51.30 -59.71 -4.15
C ALA A 35 50.73 -58.44 -3.45
N PRO A 36 49.45 -58.44 -3.01
CA PRO A 36 48.19 -58.86 -3.68
C PRO A 36 47.21 -57.66 -3.86
N SER A 37 46.12 -57.62 -4.65
CA SER A 37 45.32 -58.56 -5.46
C SER A 37 44.06 -59.24 -4.84
N SER A 38 42.90 -58.60 -4.99
CA SER A 38 41.57 -59.25 -5.22
C SER A 38 40.69 -58.29 -6.05
N LYS A 39 39.77 -58.63 -6.96
CA LYS A 39 39.01 -59.84 -7.39
C LYS A 39 37.70 -60.22 -6.65
N ARG A 40 36.60 -59.89 -7.36
CA ARG A 40 35.47 -60.75 -7.78
C ARG A 40 34.35 -61.21 -6.81
N GLN A 41 33.14 -60.97 -7.34
CA GLN A 41 31.94 -61.86 -7.40
C GLN A 41 31.10 -62.16 -6.15
N TYR A 42 29.79 -62.21 -6.42
CA TYR A 42 28.72 -62.66 -5.53
C TYR A 42 28.83 -64.15 -5.16
N SER A 43 28.69 -64.46 -3.87
CA SER A 43 27.76 -65.47 -3.34
C SER A 43 27.61 -65.27 -1.81
N GLY A 44 26.44 -65.43 -1.19
CA GLY A 44 25.07 -65.54 -1.71
C GLY A 44 24.08 -65.88 -0.59
N ARG A 45 22.82 -65.40 -0.68
CA ARG A 45 21.70 -65.58 0.29
C ARG A 45 21.93 -64.85 1.65
N GLY A 46 20.90 -64.42 2.40
CA GLY A 46 19.46 -64.40 2.10
C GLY A 46 18.57 -63.87 3.26
N CYS A 47 17.27 -63.75 2.99
CA CYS A 47 16.14 -63.68 3.94
C CYS A 47 15.92 -62.47 4.88
N ALA A 48 16.89 -61.57 5.14
CA ALA A 48 16.68 -60.49 6.12
C ALA A 48 15.98 -59.23 5.57
N LEU A 49 16.61 -58.49 4.64
CA LEU A 49 16.13 -57.15 4.24
C LEU A 49 14.79 -57.12 3.51
N PHE A 50 14.42 -58.23 2.83
CA PHE A 50 13.20 -58.27 2.03
C PHE A 50 11.93 -58.10 2.89
N PHE A 51 11.92 -58.64 4.11
CA PHE A 51 10.74 -58.54 5.00
C PHE A 51 10.47 -57.10 5.48
N CYS A 52 11.51 -56.32 5.80
CA CYS A 52 11.32 -54.97 6.34
C CYS A 52 10.94 -53.95 5.25
N LEU A 53 11.55 -54.05 4.06
CA LEU A 53 11.21 -53.20 2.92
C LEU A 53 9.87 -53.58 2.29
N VAL A 54 9.50 -54.87 2.30
CA VAL A 54 8.13 -55.27 1.95
C VAL A 54 7.15 -54.76 2.99
N LEU A 55 7.39 -54.88 4.31
CA LEU A 55 6.42 -54.39 5.31
C LEU A 55 6.20 -52.88 5.30
N SER A 56 7.24 -52.05 5.13
CA SER A 56 7.05 -50.59 5.00
C SER A 56 6.47 -50.21 3.64
N GLY A 57 6.96 -50.84 2.56
CA GLY A 57 6.46 -50.63 1.21
C GLY A 57 5.01 -51.07 1.04
N THR A 58 4.59 -52.20 1.61
CA THR A 58 3.20 -52.66 1.57
C THR A 58 2.31 -51.95 2.56
N MET A 59 2.78 -51.45 3.71
CA MET A 59 1.94 -50.57 4.54
C MET A 59 1.70 -49.22 3.88
N LEU A 60 2.69 -48.66 3.15
CA LEU A 60 2.47 -47.45 2.36
C LEU A 60 1.61 -47.71 1.12
N LEU A 61 1.86 -48.82 0.39
CA LEU A 61 1.08 -49.20 -0.79
C LEU A 61 -0.31 -49.75 -0.45
N LEU A 62 -0.55 -50.34 0.73
CA LEU A 62 -1.90 -50.63 1.24
C LEU A 62 -2.54 -49.35 1.77
N GLY A 63 -1.80 -48.41 2.37
CA GLY A 63 -2.34 -47.10 2.71
C GLY A 63 -2.85 -46.36 1.47
N VAL A 64 -2.04 -46.31 0.41
CA VAL A 64 -2.38 -45.68 -0.87
C VAL A 64 -3.39 -46.50 -1.67
N ALA A 65 -3.26 -47.84 -1.75
CA ALA A 65 -4.22 -48.67 -2.49
C ALA A 65 -5.55 -48.84 -1.76
N LEU A 66 -5.59 -48.90 -0.42
CA LEU A 66 -6.84 -48.85 0.34
C LEU A 66 -7.45 -47.44 0.27
N GLY A 67 -6.63 -46.39 0.25
CA GLY A 67 -7.06 -45.03 -0.07
C GLY A 67 -7.74 -44.95 -1.43
N ILE A 68 -7.08 -45.41 -2.50
CA ILE A 68 -7.61 -45.44 -3.87
C ILE A 68 -8.81 -46.39 -4.01
N PHE A 69 -8.81 -47.53 -3.30
CA PHE A 69 -9.91 -48.50 -3.32
C PHE A 69 -11.15 -47.98 -2.59
N LEU A 70 -11.00 -47.28 -1.46
CA LEU A 70 -12.10 -46.62 -0.77
C LEU A 70 -12.59 -45.39 -1.54
N PHE A 71 -11.69 -44.61 -2.16
CA PHE A 71 -12.03 -43.48 -3.02
C PHE A 71 -12.84 -43.93 -4.25
N ASN A 72 -12.38 -44.98 -4.95
CA ASN A 72 -13.05 -45.55 -6.11
C ASN A 72 -14.28 -46.42 -5.78
N HIS A 73 -14.58 -46.69 -4.50
CA HIS A 73 -15.76 -47.47 -4.08
C HIS A 73 -16.81 -46.64 -3.32
N PHE A 74 -16.54 -45.36 -3.03
CA PHE A 74 -17.49 -44.47 -2.35
C PHE A 74 -17.62 -43.05 -2.95
N TYR A 75 -16.94 -42.72 -4.06
CA TYR A 75 -17.09 -41.42 -4.72
C TYR A 75 -17.24 -41.49 -6.26
N ALA A 76 -18.10 -42.41 -6.71
CA ALA A 76 -18.42 -42.62 -8.12
C ALA A 76 -19.94 -42.53 -8.42
N ASP A 77 -20.64 -41.58 -7.77
CA ASP A 77 -22.07 -41.35 -8.02
C ASP A 77 -22.49 -39.87 -7.78
N CYS A 78 -21.78 -38.92 -8.42
CA CYS A 78 -22.29 -37.56 -8.64
C CYS A 78 -21.59 -36.81 -9.80
N ILE A 79 -22.41 -36.42 -10.78
CA ILE A 79 -22.24 -35.26 -11.68
C ILE A 79 -21.04 -35.30 -12.65
N ASP A 80 -21.31 -35.98 -13.77
CA ASP A 80 -20.86 -35.69 -15.13
C ASP A 80 -20.45 -34.21 -15.37
N LEU A 81 -19.17 -33.99 -15.69
CA LEU A 81 -18.60 -32.68 -15.99
C LEU A 81 -18.25 -32.57 -17.49
N LYS A 82 -19.25 -32.83 -18.36
CA LYS A 82 -19.09 -32.67 -19.82
C LYS A 82 -20.19 -31.85 -20.52
N LYS A 83 -20.70 -30.81 -19.85
CA LYS A 83 -21.45 -29.71 -20.48
C LYS A 83 -21.30 -28.38 -19.72
N LEU A 84 -20.24 -27.63 -20.04
CA LEU A 84 -20.18 -26.18 -19.79
C LEU A 84 -19.15 -25.44 -20.67
N THR A 85 -19.03 -25.87 -21.93
CA THR A 85 -18.60 -24.96 -23.00
C THR A 85 -19.80 -24.09 -23.40
N SER A 86 -20.23 -23.19 -22.51
CA SER A 86 -20.93 -22.00 -22.97
C SER A 86 -19.93 -21.16 -23.75
N SER A 87 -20.34 -20.69 -24.93
CA SER A 87 -19.63 -19.63 -25.64
C SER A 87 -19.38 -18.45 -24.69
N ALA A 88 -18.21 -17.81 -24.83
CA ALA A 88 -18.20 -16.38 -24.61
C ALA A 88 -19.18 -15.80 -25.65
N GLU A 89 -20.30 -15.27 -25.18
CA GLU A 89 -21.11 -14.39 -25.99
C GLU A 89 -20.23 -13.18 -26.38
N PRO A 90 -20.36 -12.62 -27.59
CA PRO A 90 -19.68 -11.37 -27.90
C PRO A 90 -20.11 -10.33 -26.86
N GLU A 91 -19.18 -9.49 -26.41
CA GLU A 91 -19.55 -8.30 -25.64
C GLU A 91 -20.54 -7.49 -26.49
N LEU A 92 -21.79 -7.42 -26.03
CA LEU A 92 -22.80 -6.57 -26.64
C LEU A 92 -22.28 -5.15 -26.62
N THR A 93 -22.43 -4.42 -27.72
CA THR A 93 -22.12 -3.00 -27.70
C THR A 93 -23.04 -2.30 -26.69
N LEU A 94 -22.56 -1.22 -26.07
CA LEU A 94 -23.33 -0.48 -25.07
C LEU A 94 -24.74 -0.08 -25.59
N GLU A 95 -24.86 0.19 -26.88
CA GLU A 95 -26.13 0.49 -27.56
C GLU A 95 -27.09 -0.72 -27.59
N GLU A 96 -26.57 -1.94 -27.77
CA GLU A 96 -27.33 -3.19 -27.75
C GLU A 96 -27.74 -3.58 -26.32
N GLU A 97 -26.88 -3.38 -25.32
CA GLU A 97 -27.27 -3.54 -23.91
C GLU A 97 -28.40 -2.58 -23.51
N ILE A 98 -28.25 -1.28 -23.81
CA ILE A 98 -29.27 -0.25 -23.54
C ILE A 98 -30.59 -0.60 -24.24
N TYR A 99 -30.53 -1.07 -25.48
CA TYR A 99 -31.72 -1.49 -26.23
C TYR A 99 -32.44 -2.70 -25.60
N ASN A 100 -31.69 -3.68 -25.10
CA ASN A 100 -32.23 -4.87 -24.47
C ASN A 100 -32.84 -4.60 -23.08
N GLU A 101 -32.21 -3.74 -22.25
CA GLU A 101 -32.70 -3.48 -20.89
C GLU A 101 -33.76 -2.37 -20.80
N CYS A 102 -33.64 -1.28 -21.58
CA CYS A 102 -34.60 -0.17 -21.53
C CYS A 102 -35.72 -0.28 -22.59
N GLY A 103 -35.60 -1.21 -23.54
CA GLY A 103 -36.63 -1.56 -24.49
C GLY A 103 -36.80 -0.57 -25.65
N ALA A 104 -37.42 -1.04 -26.73
CA ALA A 104 -37.58 -0.27 -27.97
C ALA A 104 -38.49 0.97 -27.86
N GLU A 105 -39.30 1.07 -26.80
CA GLU A 105 -40.22 2.20 -26.59
C GLU A 105 -39.58 3.39 -25.85
N TYR A 106 -38.39 3.25 -25.26
CA TYR A 106 -37.75 4.32 -24.52
C TYR A 106 -37.16 5.40 -25.47
N PRO A 107 -37.51 6.70 -25.34
CA PRO A 107 -37.36 7.70 -26.41
C PRO A 107 -35.95 8.31 -26.53
N TRP A 108 -34.97 7.80 -25.78
CA TRP A 108 -33.61 8.34 -25.73
C TRP A 108 -32.58 7.24 -25.43
N LYS A 109 -31.53 7.13 -26.24
CA LYS A 109 -30.57 5.99 -26.17
C LYS A 109 -29.16 6.38 -25.72
N HIS A 110 -28.97 7.60 -25.21
CA HIS A 110 -27.67 8.10 -24.79
C HIS A 110 -27.64 8.36 -23.28
N LEU A 111 -26.49 8.08 -22.67
CA LEU A 111 -26.27 8.31 -21.24
C LEU A 111 -26.25 9.80 -20.88
N ARG A 112 -25.78 10.64 -21.81
CA ARG A 112 -25.91 12.11 -21.74
C ARG A 112 -27.33 12.54 -22.07
N LEU A 113 -27.86 13.53 -21.36
CA LEU A 113 -29.23 14.02 -21.56
C LEU A 113 -29.41 14.76 -22.90
N PRO A 114 -30.66 14.83 -23.43
CA PRO A 114 -31.00 15.69 -24.56
C PRO A 114 -30.67 17.15 -24.27
N THR A 115 -30.31 17.93 -25.31
CA THR A 115 -29.98 19.36 -25.20
C THR A 115 -31.08 20.26 -25.78
N GLU A 116 -32.20 19.67 -26.18
CA GLU A 116 -33.39 20.37 -26.69
C GLU A 116 -34.09 21.20 -25.60
N SER A 117 -33.92 20.87 -24.31
CA SER A 117 -34.54 21.58 -23.17
C SER A 117 -33.60 21.72 -21.97
N TYR A 118 -33.79 22.78 -21.17
CA TYR A 118 -32.93 23.13 -20.03
C TYR A 118 -33.78 23.54 -18.80
N PRO A 119 -33.41 23.14 -17.57
CA PRO A 119 -34.05 23.65 -16.36
C PRO A 119 -33.61 25.11 -16.10
N THR A 120 -34.50 25.90 -15.53
CA THR A 120 -34.26 27.30 -15.15
C THR A 120 -34.41 27.53 -13.64
N ASN A 121 -35.38 26.85 -13.03
CA ASN A 121 -35.67 26.90 -11.60
C ASN A 121 -36.23 25.55 -11.11
N TYR A 122 -35.76 25.11 -9.93
CA TYR A 122 -36.25 23.97 -9.18
C TYR A 122 -36.86 24.43 -7.86
N ARG A 123 -38.19 24.36 -7.71
CA ARG A 123 -38.85 24.52 -6.41
C ARG A 123 -38.97 23.16 -5.75
N LEU A 124 -38.10 22.90 -4.78
CA LEU A 124 -37.93 21.61 -4.12
C LEU A 124 -38.46 21.66 -2.68
N LYS A 125 -39.41 20.78 -2.37
CA LYS A 125 -39.88 20.50 -1.01
C LYS A 125 -39.58 19.05 -0.64
N ILE A 126 -38.82 18.82 0.43
CA ILE A 126 -38.49 17.47 0.92
C ILE A 126 -38.85 17.27 2.40
N HIS A 127 -39.13 16.02 2.77
CA HIS A 127 -39.28 15.55 4.13
C HIS A 127 -38.41 14.30 4.34
N PRO A 128 -37.16 14.46 4.81
CA PRO A 128 -36.31 13.36 5.25
C PRO A 128 -36.70 12.91 6.66
N ILE A 129 -36.93 11.62 6.84
CA ILE A 129 -37.39 11.03 8.11
C ILE A 129 -36.25 10.15 8.66
N LEU A 130 -35.55 10.63 9.68
CA LEU A 130 -34.32 9.99 10.17
C LEU A 130 -34.56 8.60 10.79
N GLU A 131 -35.65 8.44 11.56
CA GLU A 131 -35.99 7.17 12.24
C GLU A 131 -36.21 6.02 11.24
N THR A 132 -36.98 6.26 10.19
CA THR A 132 -37.33 5.24 9.18
C THR A 132 -36.35 5.19 8.00
N LYS A 133 -35.41 6.14 7.93
CA LYS A 133 -34.57 6.45 6.75
C LYS A 133 -35.38 6.69 5.46
N GLY A 134 -36.63 7.13 5.58
CA GLY A 134 -37.47 7.51 4.45
C GLY A 134 -37.15 8.92 3.94
N LEU A 135 -37.38 9.15 2.65
CA LEU A 135 -37.42 10.49 2.05
C LEU A 135 -38.74 10.64 1.30
N LYS A 136 -39.45 11.74 1.51
CA LYS A 136 -40.52 12.18 0.61
C LYS A 136 -40.09 13.46 -0.09
N GLY A 137 -40.40 13.59 -1.37
CA GLY A 137 -40.05 14.76 -2.16
C GLY A 137 -41.16 15.20 -3.10
N SER A 138 -41.19 16.51 -3.34
CA SER A 138 -42.02 17.16 -4.36
C SER A 138 -41.17 18.24 -5.02
N VAL A 139 -41.02 18.18 -6.33
CA VAL A 139 -40.25 19.14 -7.13
C VAL A 139 -41.10 19.73 -8.23
N ASN A 140 -40.96 21.04 -8.46
CA ASN A 140 -41.55 21.72 -9.60
C ASN A 140 -40.41 22.35 -10.42
N ILE A 141 -40.18 21.82 -11.61
CA ILE A 141 -39.12 22.25 -12.53
C ILE A 141 -39.73 23.19 -13.58
N ASP A 142 -39.22 24.42 -13.67
CA ASP A 142 -39.49 25.32 -14.81
C ASP A 142 -38.45 25.04 -15.90
N ILE A 143 -38.90 24.58 -17.07
CA ILE A 143 -38.03 24.08 -18.15
C ILE A 143 -38.20 24.97 -19.40
N GLU A 144 -37.09 25.48 -19.91
CA GLU A 144 -37.00 26.19 -21.19
C GLU A 144 -36.76 25.19 -22.33
N VAL A 145 -37.64 25.17 -23.33
CA VAL A 145 -37.46 24.42 -24.57
C VAL A 145 -36.69 25.29 -25.56
N ARG A 146 -35.48 24.87 -25.97
CA ARG A 146 -34.61 25.64 -26.89
C ARG A 146 -34.72 25.18 -28.33
N ASN A 147 -34.81 23.86 -28.55
CA ASN A 147 -35.12 23.25 -29.83
C ASN A 147 -36.47 22.54 -29.71
N ALA A 148 -37.26 22.50 -30.79
CA ALA A 148 -38.56 21.84 -30.74
C ALA A 148 -38.42 20.34 -30.41
N THR A 149 -39.22 19.85 -29.47
CA THR A 149 -39.16 18.46 -29.00
C THR A 149 -40.44 18.07 -28.26
N SER A 150 -40.87 16.81 -28.40
CA SER A 150 -42.00 16.23 -27.66
C SER A 150 -41.59 15.59 -26.33
N ARG A 151 -40.28 15.38 -26.09
CA ARG A 151 -39.74 14.62 -24.94
C ARG A 151 -38.99 15.51 -23.95
N ILE A 152 -39.16 15.22 -22.67
CA ILE A 152 -38.36 15.73 -21.56
C ILE A 152 -37.72 14.53 -20.86
N VAL A 153 -36.38 14.49 -20.81
CA VAL A 153 -35.63 13.39 -20.17
C VAL A 153 -34.76 13.97 -19.07
N LEU A 154 -34.75 13.33 -17.91
CA LEU A 154 -33.99 13.73 -16.73
C LEU A 154 -33.45 12.52 -15.97
N HIS A 155 -32.51 12.73 -15.07
CA HIS A 155 -31.91 11.67 -14.25
C HIS A 155 -32.71 11.45 -12.95
N ALA A 156 -32.90 10.18 -12.59
CA ALA A 156 -33.49 9.73 -11.33
C ALA A 156 -32.99 8.31 -10.99
N GLN A 157 -32.55 8.09 -9.76
CA GLN A 157 -32.00 6.80 -9.30
C GLN A 157 -32.50 6.49 -7.88
N ASP A 158 -32.91 5.24 -7.62
CA ASP A 158 -33.37 4.78 -6.29
C ASP A 158 -34.60 5.56 -5.73
N LEU A 159 -35.34 6.23 -6.62
CA LEU A 159 -36.58 6.97 -6.33
C LEU A 159 -37.81 6.25 -6.93
N ASN A 160 -38.95 6.37 -6.25
CA ASN A 160 -40.24 5.88 -6.70
C ASN A 160 -41.16 7.07 -7.03
N LEU A 161 -41.55 7.20 -8.30
CA LEU A 161 -42.54 8.18 -8.74
C LEU A 161 -43.91 7.89 -8.12
N THR A 162 -44.56 8.89 -7.50
CA THR A 162 -45.92 8.75 -6.93
C THR A 162 -46.95 9.59 -7.67
N SER A 163 -46.57 10.76 -8.19
CA SER A 163 -47.43 11.66 -8.95
C SER A 163 -46.60 12.52 -9.89
N PHE A 164 -47.16 12.93 -11.04
CA PHE A 164 -46.59 13.99 -11.85
C PHE A 164 -47.66 14.76 -12.63
N THR A 165 -47.34 16.00 -13.01
CA THR A 165 -48.07 16.73 -14.05
C THR A 165 -47.11 17.55 -14.90
N LEU A 166 -47.27 17.50 -16.22
CA LEU A 166 -46.63 18.45 -17.14
C LEU A 166 -47.64 19.52 -17.57
N ARG A 167 -47.21 20.79 -17.57
CA ARG A 167 -47.99 21.92 -18.05
C ARG A 167 -47.25 22.73 -19.10
N PHE A 168 -47.98 23.18 -20.12
CA PHE A 168 -47.54 24.20 -21.07
C PHE A 168 -48.40 25.44 -20.87
N GLY A 169 -47.79 26.54 -20.40
CA GLY A 169 -48.53 27.69 -19.90
C GLY A 169 -49.48 27.32 -18.75
N SER A 170 -50.78 27.46 -18.96
CA SER A 170 -51.83 27.06 -18.01
C SER A 170 -52.40 25.66 -18.25
N GLN A 171 -52.19 25.08 -19.44
CA GLN A 171 -52.80 23.82 -19.87
C GLN A 171 -52.03 22.61 -19.32
N LEU A 172 -52.76 21.55 -18.96
CA LEU A 172 -52.19 20.24 -18.62
C LEU A 172 -51.92 19.48 -19.92
N VAL A 173 -50.70 18.94 -20.08
CA VAL A 173 -50.31 18.17 -21.27
C VAL A 173 -50.31 16.67 -20.93
N PRO A 174 -51.06 15.82 -21.67
CA PRO A 174 -50.97 14.38 -21.50
C PRO A 174 -49.64 13.87 -22.06
N VAL A 175 -48.85 13.19 -21.23
CA VAL A 175 -47.55 12.61 -21.62
C VAL A 175 -47.39 11.18 -21.10
N ARG A 176 -46.69 10.34 -21.86
CA ARG A 176 -46.26 9.00 -21.43
C ARG A 176 -45.06 9.16 -20.49
N HIS A 177 -45.05 8.44 -19.37
CA HIS A 177 -43.89 8.33 -18.50
C HIS A 177 -43.19 6.99 -18.70
N LEU A 178 -41.88 7.02 -18.95
CA LEU A 178 -41.06 5.86 -19.29
C LEU A 178 -39.77 5.90 -18.46
N VAL A 179 -39.23 4.73 -18.08
CA VAL A 179 -38.08 4.61 -17.16
C VAL A 179 -37.01 3.73 -17.78
N CYS A 180 -35.75 4.19 -17.72
CA CYS A 180 -34.58 3.43 -18.14
C CYS A 180 -33.60 3.31 -16.97
N SER A 181 -33.68 2.20 -16.23
CA SER A 181 -32.90 1.98 -15.00
C SER A 181 -31.38 1.94 -15.27
N ARG A 182 -30.95 1.35 -16.39
CA ARG A 182 -29.53 1.24 -16.79
C ARG A 182 -28.86 2.61 -16.94
N LEU A 183 -29.57 3.59 -17.51
CA LEU A 183 -29.12 4.98 -17.63
C LEU A 183 -29.47 5.84 -16.41
N SER A 184 -30.28 5.32 -15.46
CA SER A 184 -30.90 6.08 -14.37
C SER A 184 -31.64 7.32 -14.87
N GLN A 185 -32.47 7.15 -15.89
CA GLN A 185 -33.22 8.23 -16.55
C GLN A 185 -34.75 7.99 -16.54
N TRP A 186 -35.52 9.06 -16.34
CA TRP A 186 -36.97 9.12 -16.54
C TRP A 186 -37.27 10.01 -17.75
N ALA A 187 -38.20 9.58 -18.59
CA ALA A 187 -38.66 10.31 -19.77
C ALA A 187 -40.16 10.61 -19.71
N PHE A 188 -40.53 11.82 -20.11
CA PHE A 188 -41.90 12.31 -20.22
C PHE A 188 -42.13 12.75 -21.68
N GLU A 189 -42.97 12.02 -22.41
CA GLU A 189 -43.13 12.18 -23.87
C GLU A 189 -44.56 12.56 -24.25
N ALA A 190 -44.72 13.67 -24.98
CA ALA A 190 -45.98 14.15 -25.53
C ALA A 190 -46.26 13.62 -26.94
N ASN A 191 -47.51 13.74 -27.39
CA ASN A 191 -47.91 13.39 -28.76
C ASN A 191 -47.54 14.45 -29.81
N GLU A 192 -47.16 15.67 -29.38
CA GLU A 192 -46.84 16.82 -30.24
C GLU A 192 -45.57 17.52 -29.69
N ASP A 193 -44.80 18.16 -30.58
CA ASP A 193 -43.58 18.89 -30.18
C ASP A 193 -43.92 20.20 -29.46
N PHE A 194 -43.22 20.46 -28.34
CA PHE A 194 -43.19 21.78 -27.73
C PHE A 194 -42.35 22.73 -28.58
N PRO A 195 -42.85 23.91 -29.01
CA PRO A 195 -42.08 24.85 -29.80
C PRO A 195 -40.86 25.41 -29.06
N ALA A 196 -39.80 25.76 -29.80
CA ALA A 196 -38.68 26.53 -29.26
C ALA A 196 -39.14 27.86 -28.62
N GLY A 197 -38.57 28.22 -27.47
CA GLY A 197 -39.00 29.33 -26.63
C GLY A 197 -40.15 29.00 -25.65
N SER A 198 -40.67 27.77 -25.65
CA SER A 198 -41.71 27.35 -24.71
C SER A 198 -41.15 27.20 -23.29
N ILE A 199 -41.95 27.63 -22.30
CA ILE A 199 -41.69 27.34 -20.88
C ILE A 199 -42.70 26.28 -20.42
N LEU A 200 -42.18 25.13 -20.03
CA LEU A 200 -42.93 24.02 -19.45
C LEU A 200 -42.78 24.02 -17.94
N LYS A 201 -43.77 23.47 -17.23
CA LYS A 201 -43.70 23.22 -15.78
C LYS A 201 -43.95 21.74 -15.52
N LEU A 202 -42.92 21.05 -15.03
CA LEU A 202 -42.97 19.63 -14.66
C LEU A 202 -42.99 19.52 -13.13
N SER A 203 -44.16 19.16 -12.60
CA SER A 203 -44.34 18.83 -11.18
C SER A 203 -44.18 17.32 -10.99
N ILE A 204 -43.40 16.89 -10.01
CA ILE A 204 -43.13 15.48 -9.69
C ILE A 204 -43.18 15.31 -8.18
N ASP A 205 -44.00 14.38 -7.69
CA ASP A 205 -43.99 13.87 -6.32
C ASP A 205 -43.40 12.46 -6.30
N TYR A 206 -42.58 12.15 -5.30
CA TYR A 206 -41.84 10.90 -5.21
C TYR A 206 -41.53 10.49 -3.77
N ASP A 207 -41.41 9.18 -3.55
CA ASP A 207 -40.82 8.59 -2.35
C ASP A 207 -39.38 8.12 -2.67
N GLY A 208 -38.51 8.14 -1.68
CA GLY A 208 -37.11 7.72 -1.77
C GLY A 208 -36.56 7.27 -0.41
N LYS A 209 -35.23 7.14 -0.30
CA LYS A 209 -34.56 6.69 0.93
C LYS A 209 -33.34 7.53 1.26
N ILE A 210 -33.02 7.63 2.55
CA ILE A 210 -31.77 8.18 3.04
C ILE A 210 -30.72 7.05 2.97
N GLN A 211 -29.70 7.25 2.15
CA GLN A 211 -28.70 6.25 1.78
C GLN A 211 -27.73 5.91 2.91
N THR A 212 -26.98 4.82 2.75
CA THR A 212 -25.93 4.37 3.68
C THR A 212 -24.57 4.17 3.01
N ASP A 213 -24.42 4.57 1.75
CA ASP A 213 -23.21 4.40 0.92
C ASP A 213 -22.32 5.66 0.84
N LEU A 214 -22.60 6.66 1.67
CA LEU A 214 -21.98 8.00 1.67
C LEU A 214 -22.24 8.85 0.41
N SER A 215 -23.26 8.52 -0.39
CA SER A 215 -23.66 9.26 -1.60
C SER A 215 -25.14 9.66 -1.59
N GLY A 216 -25.51 10.64 -2.41
CA GLY A 216 -26.87 11.17 -2.42
C GLY A 216 -27.18 11.89 -1.11
N LEU A 217 -28.42 11.79 -0.62
CA LEU A 217 -28.76 12.16 0.75
C LEU A 217 -28.54 10.92 1.63
N TYR A 218 -27.53 10.93 2.50
CA TYR A 218 -27.11 9.75 3.27
C TYR A 218 -27.09 10.00 4.79
N THR A 219 -27.13 8.93 5.59
CA THR A 219 -27.05 9.03 7.05
C THR A 219 -25.61 9.18 7.55
N ASN A 220 -25.30 10.30 8.19
CA ASN A 220 -24.10 10.52 9.01
C ASN A 220 -24.37 10.08 10.45
N SER A 221 -23.42 9.39 11.09
CA SER A 221 -23.57 8.88 12.46
C SER A 221 -22.50 9.41 13.41
N HIS A 222 -22.96 9.95 14.53
CA HIS A 222 -22.10 10.46 15.61
C HIS A 222 -22.43 9.76 16.93
N GLN A 223 -21.47 9.64 17.85
CA GLN A 223 -21.63 8.91 19.11
C GLN A 223 -21.52 9.86 20.31
N GLU A 224 -22.67 10.32 20.82
CA GLU A 224 -22.78 11.34 21.87
C GLU A 224 -22.07 10.92 23.15
N LYS A 225 -21.10 11.71 23.61
CA LYS A 225 -20.29 11.36 24.78
C LYS A 225 -20.88 11.91 26.07
N GLY A 226 -21.72 11.09 26.69
CA GLY A 226 -22.38 11.40 27.96
C GLY A 226 -23.10 10.19 28.56
N LYS A 227 -24.04 10.44 29.48
CA LYS A 227 -24.88 9.39 30.11
C LYS A 227 -25.77 8.68 29.08
N GLY A 228 -25.25 7.66 28.41
CA GLY A 228 -26.05 6.73 27.60
C GLY A 228 -25.36 6.15 26.36
N ASN A 229 -24.25 6.72 25.88
CA ASN A 229 -23.64 6.39 24.57
C ASN A 229 -24.69 6.36 23.44
N ARG A 230 -25.44 7.45 23.26
CA ARG A 230 -26.48 7.55 22.23
C ARG A 230 -25.83 7.77 20.86
N THR A 231 -26.17 6.93 19.89
CA THR A 231 -25.91 7.25 18.49
C THR A 231 -26.86 8.37 18.06
N ILE A 232 -26.27 9.50 17.72
CA ILE A 232 -26.92 10.62 17.02
C ILE A 232 -26.93 10.28 15.53
N LEU A 233 -28.07 10.50 14.87
CA LEU A 233 -28.21 10.31 13.44
C LEU A 233 -28.49 11.66 12.80
N SER A 234 -27.88 11.93 11.66
CA SER A 234 -28.14 13.13 10.85
C SER A 234 -28.17 12.73 9.38
N ALA A 235 -28.79 13.54 8.53
CA ALA A 235 -28.77 13.33 7.08
C ALA A 235 -28.05 14.49 6.39
N ILE A 236 -27.19 14.16 5.43
CA ILE A 236 -26.35 15.13 4.72
C ILE A 236 -26.21 14.69 3.26
N THR A 237 -26.04 15.67 2.37
CA THR A 237 -25.88 15.43 0.93
C THR A 237 -24.42 15.33 0.51
N GLN A 238 -24.10 14.34 -0.34
CA GLN A 238 -22.89 14.31 -1.18
C GLN A 238 -23.34 13.98 -2.61
N PHE A 239 -23.32 14.98 -3.50
CA PHE A 239 -23.86 14.83 -4.86
C PHE A 239 -22.82 14.71 -5.97
N GLU A 240 -21.59 15.18 -5.77
CA GLU A 240 -20.56 15.00 -6.78
C GLU A 240 -20.19 13.50 -6.93
N PRO A 241 -20.00 12.99 -8.16
CA PRO A 241 -20.25 13.65 -9.44
C PRO A 241 -21.71 13.62 -9.90
N THR A 242 -22.43 12.51 -9.69
CA THR A 242 -23.73 12.23 -10.33
C THR A 242 -24.71 11.59 -9.35
N HIS A 243 -24.77 12.10 -8.12
CA HIS A 243 -25.60 11.55 -7.04
C HIS A 243 -26.76 12.46 -6.62
N ALA A 244 -26.96 13.65 -7.22
CA ALA A 244 -28.16 14.44 -6.97
C ALA A 244 -29.43 13.69 -7.39
N ARG A 245 -29.34 12.90 -8.48
CA ARG A 245 -30.36 11.94 -8.94
C ARG A 245 -30.82 10.90 -7.90
N LYS A 246 -30.05 10.66 -6.82
CA LYS A 246 -30.44 9.79 -5.67
C LYS A 246 -31.32 10.49 -4.63
N MET A 247 -31.48 11.82 -4.69
CA MET A 247 -32.39 12.59 -3.82
C MET A 247 -33.47 13.34 -4.61
N LEU A 248 -33.21 13.69 -5.86
CA LEU A 248 -33.99 14.63 -6.66
C LEU A 248 -34.05 14.16 -8.14
N PRO A 249 -35.23 13.96 -8.74
CA PRO A 249 -35.32 13.79 -10.19
C PRO A 249 -34.97 15.11 -10.87
N CYS A 250 -33.84 15.17 -11.59
CA CYS A 250 -33.28 16.41 -12.13
C CYS A 250 -32.37 16.19 -13.36
N PHE A 251 -32.05 17.27 -14.07
CA PHE A 251 -31.08 17.26 -15.16
C PHE A 251 -29.66 17.19 -14.60
N ASP A 252 -29.26 16.01 -14.11
CA ASP A 252 -28.07 15.83 -13.27
C ASP A 252 -26.74 15.78 -14.06
N GLU A 253 -26.42 16.89 -14.74
CA GLU A 253 -25.10 17.16 -15.35
C GLU A 253 -24.68 18.64 -15.12
N PRO A 254 -23.38 18.96 -15.01
CA PRO A 254 -22.92 20.29 -14.58
C PRO A 254 -23.16 21.45 -15.57
N SER A 255 -23.65 21.17 -16.77
CA SER A 255 -24.08 22.14 -17.79
C SER A 255 -25.52 22.64 -17.60
N PHE A 256 -26.40 21.85 -16.97
CA PHE A 256 -27.81 22.19 -16.76
C PHE A 256 -28.01 23.07 -15.50
N LYS A 257 -27.23 24.15 -15.41
CA LYS A 257 -27.24 25.07 -14.26
C LYS A 257 -28.56 25.85 -14.14
N ALA A 258 -29.18 25.77 -12.96
CA ALA A 258 -30.47 26.38 -12.64
C ALA A 258 -30.46 27.06 -11.26
N THR A 259 -31.56 27.73 -10.91
CA THR A 259 -31.81 28.23 -9.54
C THR A 259 -32.56 27.18 -8.71
N PHE A 260 -32.37 27.16 -7.39
CA PHE A 260 -32.99 26.21 -6.47
C PHE A 260 -33.67 26.95 -5.32
N ASP A 261 -34.98 26.75 -5.17
CA ASP A 261 -35.80 27.24 -4.06
C ASP A 261 -36.09 26.06 -3.12
N ILE A 262 -35.45 26.04 -1.95
CA ILE A 262 -35.38 24.86 -1.09
C ILE A 262 -36.32 25.02 0.10
N SER A 263 -37.14 23.99 0.33
CA SER A 263 -38.02 23.85 1.50
C SER A 263 -37.82 22.47 2.15
N ILE A 264 -37.62 22.44 3.47
CA ILE A 264 -37.33 21.23 4.23
C ILE A 264 -38.36 21.10 5.35
N ILE A 265 -39.09 19.98 5.37
CA ILE A 265 -39.82 19.53 6.56
C ILE A 265 -38.87 18.72 7.43
N ARG A 266 -38.80 19.05 8.72
CA ARG A 266 -38.03 18.33 9.73
C ARG A 266 -38.78 18.29 11.07
N GLU A 267 -38.37 17.38 11.95
CA GLU A 267 -38.75 17.42 13.36
C GLU A 267 -38.19 18.68 14.06
N LYS A 268 -38.91 19.12 15.10
CA LYS A 268 -38.65 20.36 15.83
C LYS A 268 -37.25 20.49 16.44
N ASP A 269 -36.68 19.38 16.91
CA ASP A 269 -35.38 19.34 17.61
C ASP A 269 -34.17 19.28 16.65
N HIS A 270 -34.39 18.97 15.36
CA HIS A 270 -33.34 18.98 14.34
C HIS A 270 -33.10 20.40 13.78
N LEU A 271 -31.91 20.66 13.23
CA LEU A 271 -31.59 21.87 12.49
C LEU A 271 -31.48 21.57 10.99
N ALA A 272 -32.23 22.26 10.15
CA ALA A 272 -32.03 22.20 8.70
C ALA A 272 -31.02 23.27 8.22
N ARG A 273 -30.12 22.91 7.31
CA ARG A 273 -29.30 23.84 6.51
C ARG A 273 -29.47 23.51 5.03
N ALA A 274 -29.30 24.52 4.19
CA ALA A 274 -29.16 24.38 2.75
C ALA A 274 -28.08 25.36 2.23
N ASN A 275 -27.83 25.39 0.92
CA ASN A 275 -26.90 26.33 0.26
C ASN A 275 -27.04 27.78 0.72
N MET A 276 -28.29 28.26 0.81
CA MET A 276 -28.64 29.66 1.05
C MET A 276 -29.07 29.93 2.50
N PRO A 277 -29.25 31.19 2.94
CA PRO A 277 -29.82 31.51 4.24
C PRO A 277 -31.26 30.99 4.41
N LEU A 278 -31.62 30.66 5.64
CA LEU A 278 -33.01 30.43 6.07
C LEU A 278 -33.76 31.77 6.08
N ILE A 279 -34.92 31.84 5.41
CA ILE A 279 -35.82 33.01 5.41
C ILE A 279 -36.93 32.84 6.44
N ARG A 280 -37.57 31.66 6.47
CA ARG A 280 -38.77 31.39 7.28
C ARG A 280 -38.68 29.99 7.89
N SER A 281 -39.19 29.87 9.11
CA SER A 281 -39.33 28.61 9.84
C SER A 281 -40.69 28.65 10.53
N GLU A 282 -41.56 27.67 10.25
CA GLU A 282 -42.93 27.66 10.78
C GLU A 282 -43.46 26.25 11.04
N GLU A 283 -44.43 26.11 11.93
CA GLU A 283 -45.09 24.83 12.21
C GLU A 283 -45.90 24.39 10.99
N TYR A 284 -45.63 23.16 10.54
CA TYR A 284 -46.20 22.58 9.32
C TYR A 284 -47.34 21.63 9.64
N GLU A 285 -47.04 20.68 10.52
CA GLU A 285 -47.93 19.73 11.17
C GLU A 285 -47.44 19.58 12.62
N LYS A 286 -48.20 18.90 13.48
CA LYS A 286 -47.81 18.76 14.90
C LYS A 286 -46.39 18.17 15.03
N ASP A 287 -45.53 18.87 15.77
CA ASP A 287 -44.12 18.55 16.02
C ASP A 287 -43.19 18.60 14.78
N LEU A 288 -43.70 19.00 13.61
CA LEU A 288 -42.95 19.19 12.36
C LEU A 288 -42.85 20.67 11.96
N ILE A 289 -41.67 21.08 11.52
CA ILE A 289 -41.33 22.44 11.10
C ILE A 289 -41.01 22.46 9.60
N LEU A 290 -41.57 23.43 8.87
CA LEU A 290 -41.19 23.78 7.50
C LEU A 290 -40.18 24.93 7.52
N ASP A 291 -38.95 24.64 7.13
CA ASP A 291 -37.89 25.61 6.90
C ASP A 291 -37.81 25.97 5.41
N GLN A 292 -37.87 27.27 5.09
CA GLN A 292 -37.78 27.81 3.73
C GLN A 292 -36.52 28.66 3.58
N PHE A 293 -35.71 28.33 2.58
CA PHE A 293 -34.43 28.98 2.30
C PHE A 293 -34.54 29.96 1.13
N ALA A 294 -33.61 30.91 1.04
CA ALA A 294 -33.57 31.85 -0.09
C ALA A 294 -33.27 31.14 -1.42
N PRO A 295 -33.77 31.64 -2.55
CA PRO A 295 -33.40 31.18 -3.89
C PRO A 295 -31.88 31.16 -4.09
N SER A 296 -31.35 30.08 -4.66
CA SER A 296 -29.92 30.01 -5.02
C SER A 296 -29.58 30.91 -6.20
N VAL A 297 -28.29 31.25 -6.32
CA VAL A 297 -27.71 31.67 -7.60
C VAL A 297 -27.79 30.52 -8.62
N LYS A 298 -27.65 30.83 -9.92
CA LYS A 298 -27.62 29.81 -11.00
C LYS A 298 -26.42 28.87 -10.80
N MET A 299 -26.67 27.60 -10.50
CA MET A 299 -25.66 26.60 -10.12
C MET A 299 -26.01 25.20 -10.65
N PRO A 300 -25.03 24.28 -10.79
CA PRO A 300 -25.27 22.90 -11.19
C PRO A 300 -25.88 22.04 -10.06
N THR A 301 -26.51 20.92 -10.42
CA THR A 301 -27.15 19.98 -9.49
C THR A 301 -26.20 19.43 -8.43
N TYR A 302 -24.96 19.13 -8.76
CA TYR A 302 -24.00 18.54 -7.83
C TYR A 302 -23.57 19.46 -6.68
N LEU A 303 -23.81 20.78 -6.80
CA LEU A 303 -23.57 21.76 -5.73
C LEU A 303 -24.81 22.02 -4.86
N LEU A 304 -25.98 21.46 -5.19
CA LEU A 304 -27.15 21.48 -4.31
C LEU A 304 -26.80 20.72 -3.02
N ALA A 305 -27.05 21.32 -1.86
CA ALA A 305 -26.79 20.66 -0.59
C ALA A 305 -27.83 20.96 0.48
N VAL A 306 -28.08 19.94 1.28
CA VAL A 306 -29.02 19.93 2.41
C VAL A 306 -28.41 19.17 3.58
N ALA A 307 -28.55 19.71 4.77
CA ALA A 307 -28.22 19.05 6.04
C ALA A 307 -29.45 19.02 6.96
N ILE A 308 -29.69 17.90 7.63
CA ILE A 308 -30.65 17.72 8.72
C ILE A 308 -29.86 17.20 9.91
N LEU A 309 -29.59 18.08 10.86
CA LEU A 309 -28.60 17.91 11.92
C LEU A 309 -29.27 17.75 13.29
N ASP A 310 -29.07 16.61 13.94
CA ASP A 310 -29.44 16.37 15.35
C ASP A 310 -28.26 16.76 16.26
N ARG A 311 -28.51 17.61 17.27
CA ARG A 311 -27.51 18.03 18.29
C ARG A 311 -26.20 18.64 17.74
N PHE A 312 -26.26 19.31 16.59
CA PHE A 312 -25.16 20.18 16.14
C PHE A 312 -25.23 21.55 16.82
N ALA A 313 -24.07 22.09 17.17
CA ALA A 313 -23.89 23.47 17.63
C ALA A 313 -23.36 24.36 16.50
N LYS A 314 -23.34 25.69 16.71
CA LYS A 314 -22.83 26.66 15.73
C LYS A 314 -21.81 27.62 16.35
N VAL A 315 -20.67 27.81 15.69
CA VAL A 315 -19.76 28.96 15.90
C VAL A 315 -19.88 29.91 14.71
N ARG A 316 -19.85 31.22 14.94
CA ARG A 316 -20.01 32.28 13.93
C ARG A 316 -18.76 33.17 13.87
N ARG A 317 -18.41 33.61 12.66
CA ARG A 317 -17.56 34.77 12.36
C ARG A 317 -18.18 35.58 11.22
N MET A 318 -17.65 36.78 11.02
CA MET A 318 -17.92 37.62 9.84
C MET A 318 -16.58 37.93 9.19
N THR A 319 -16.55 38.04 7.87
CA THR A 319 -15.46 38.77 7.18
C THR A 319 -15.51 40.26 7.54
N LYS A 320 -14.38 40.93 7.37
CA LYS A 320 -14.14 42.36 7.62
C LYS A 320 -13.67 43.08 6.35
N GLU A 321 -12.88 42.41 5.52
CA GLU A 321 -12.16 43.03 4.39
C GLU A 321 -12.85 42.81 3.03
N THR A 322 -13.87 41.93 2.96
CA THR A 322 -14.71 41.78 1.76
C THR A 322 -15.66 42.97 1.56
N LYS A 323 -15.89 43.34 0.30
CA LYS A 323 -16.76 44.43 -0.20
C LYS A 323 -18.20 44.36 0.33
N LYS A 324 -18.64 43.18 0.77
CA LYS A 324 -19.84 42.94 1.58
C LYS A 324 -19.48 41.98 2.72
N PRO A 325 -19.92 42.20 3.98
CA PRO A 325 -19.69 41.23 5.06
C PRO A 325 -20.39 39.90 4.80
N VAL A 326 -19.65 38.80 4.88
CA VAL A 326 -20.13 37.42 4.71
C VAL A 326 -20.17 36.74 6.08
N GLU A 327 -21.29 36.10 6.42
CA GLU A 327 -21.37 35.26 7.63
C GLU A 327 -20.71 33.91 7.39
N ILE A 328 -19.61 33.61 8.08
CA ILE A 328 -19.03 32.26 8.08
C ILE A 328 -19.45 31.55 9.35
N ASN A 329 -20.12 30.41 9.19
CA ASN A 329 -20.53 29.54 10.28
C ASN A 329 -19.73 28.24 10.23
N LEU A 330 -19.43 27.68 11.40
CA LEU A 330 -19.09 26.27 11.53
C LEU A 330 -20.16 25.55 12.33
N PHE A 331 -20.62 24.42 11.80
CA PHE A 331 -21.46 23.44 12.47
C PHE A 331 -20.66 22.18 12.76
N ALA A 332 -20.77 21.68 14.00
CA ALA A 332 -20.20 20.40 14.43
C ALA A 332 -21.06 19.82 15.58
N PRO A 333 -20.94 18.51 15.91
CA PRO A 333 -21.60 17.92 17.06
C PRO A 333 -21.34 18.71 18.36
N ALA A 334 -22.37 18.91 19.17
CA ALA A 334 -22.33 19.87 20.28
C ALA A 334 -21.36 19.52 21.42
N ASP A 335 -20.95 18.25 21.55
CA ASP A 335 -19.91 17.83 22.49
C ASP A 335 -18.48 18.03 21.97
N SER A 336 -18.33 18.23 20.65
CA SER A 336 -17.05 18.22 19.94
C SER A 336 -16.62 19.63 19.47
N ILE A 337 -17.56 20.57 19.32
CA ILE A 337 -17.33 21.92 18.76
C ILE A 337 -16.44 22.85 19.62
N LYS A 338 -16.24 22.54 20.90
CA LYS A 338 -15.53 23.42 21.83
C LYS A 338 -14.02 23.35 21.62
N ASP A 339 -13.38 24.51 21.72
CA ASP A 339 -11.92 24.74 21.75
C ASP A 339 -11.10 24.28 20.53
N GLN A 340 -11.67 23.46 19.63
CA GLN A 340 -10.98 22.90 18.45
C GLN A 340 -11.19 23.71 17.16
N THR A 341 -12.07 24.71 17.17
CA THR A 341 -12.74 25.22 15.96
C THR A 341 -12.27 26.60 15.46
N GLU A 342 -11.62 27.39 16.30
CA GLU A 342 -11.35 28.80 15.97
C GLU A 342 -10.33 28.97 14.84
N PHE A 343 -9.31 28.11 14.77
CA PHE A 343 -8.27 28.17 13.73
C PHE A 343 -8.84 27.94 12.32
N GLY A 344 -9.69 26.93 12.15
CA GLY A 344 -10.29 26.63 10.84
C GLY A 344 -11.23 27.74 10.38
N LEU A 345 -12.01 28.31 11.32
CA LEU A 345 -12.96 29.37 11.02
C LEU A 345 -12.28 30.73 10.73
N ASP A 346 -11.20 31.06 11.44
CA ASP A 346 -10.34 32.21 11.14
C ASP A 346 -9.58 32.06 9.81
N THR A 347 -9.08 30.85 9.53
CA THR A 347 -8.44 30.53 8.25
C THR A 347 -9.44 30.63 7.08
N GLY A 348 -10.69 30.20 7.28
CA GLY A 348 -11.77 30.38 6.30
C GLY A 348 -12.10 31.85 6.03
N VAL A 349 -12.11 32.71 7.06
CA VAL A 349 -12.25 34.17 6.90
C VAL A 349 -11.09 34.74 6.06
N ARG A 350 -9.84 34.52 6.48
CA ARG A 350 -8.66 35.08 5.80
C ARG A 350 -8.48 34.54 4.37
N ALA A 351 -8.83 33.28 4.11
CA ALA A 351 -8.80 32.72 2.77
C ALA A 351 -9.85 33.36 1.85
N LEU A 352 -11.08 33.59 2.36
CA LEU A 352 -12.15 34.22 1.59
C LEU A 352 -11.84 35.69 1.26
N GLU A 353 -11.28 36.43 2.23
CA GLU A 353 -10.80 37.80 2.04
C GLU A 353 -9.65 37.86 1.03
N TYR A 354 -8.66 36.97 1.14
CA TYR A 354 -7.57 36.84 0.16
C TYR A 354 -8.08 36.52 -1.26
N PHE A 355 -9.04 35.60 -1.41
CA PHE A 355 -9.56 35.25 -2.74
C PHE A 355 -10.40 36.38 -3.37
N GLU A 356 -11.15 37.15 -2.57
CA GLU A 356 -11.87 38.31 -3.10
C GLU A 356 -10.92 39.42 -3.61
N ASP A 357 -9.80 39.69 -2.93
CA ASP A 357 -8.74 40.56 -3.48
C ASP A 357 -8.10 39.92 -4.72
N PHE A 358 -7.63 38.67 -4.59
CA PHE A 358 -6.84 38.01 -5.62
C PHE A 358 -7.58 37.97 -6.97
N PHE A 359 -8.86 37.58 -6.96
CA PHE A 359 -9.71 37.51 -8.15
C PHE A 359 -10.46 38.82 -8.47
N ASP A 360 -10.46 39.82 -7.59
CA ASP A 360 -11.25 41.06 -7.69
C ASP A 360 -12.74 40.81 -8.05
N ILE A 361 -13.31 39.72 -7.52
CA ILE A 361 -14.71 39.32 -7.72
C ILE A 361 -15.36 39.22 -6.34
N PRO A 362 -16.40 40.02 -6.04
CA PRO A 362 -17.06 39.99 -4.74
C PRO A 362 -17.64 38.61 -4.44
N VAL A 363 -17.59 38.16 -3.18
CA VAL A 363 -18.27 36.93 -2.76
C VAL A 363 -19.78 37.05 -3.04
N SER A 364 -20.30 36.12 -3.84
CA SER A 364 -21.69 36.15 -4.31
C SER A 364 -22.73 35.78 -3.22
N LEU A 365 -22.30 35.07 -2.17
CA LEU A 365 -23.17 34.59 -1.10
C LEU A 365 -23.12 35.46 0.17
N PRO A 366 -24.26 35.68 0.85
CA PRO A 366 -24.30 36.38 2.14
C PRO A 366 -23.79 35.52 3.31
N LYS A 367 -23.67 34.20 3.13
CA LYS A 367 -23.15 33.26 4.13
C LYS A 367 -22.39 32.11 3.50
N ILE A 368 -21.46 31.53 4.26
CA ILE A 368 -20.89 30.21 4.02
C ILE A 368 -21.04 29.41 5.33
N ASP A 369 -21.73 28.28 5.26
CA ASP A 369 -21.68 27.30 6.34
C ASP A 369 -20.60 26.27 6.03
N LEU A 370 -19.81 25.93 7.05
CA LEU A 370 -18.91 24.78 7.10
C LEU A 370 -19.57 23.72 8.00
N VAL A 371 -19.59 22.45 7.59
CA VAL A 371 -20.18 21.36 8.39
C VAL A 371 -19.15 20.24 8.57
N ALA A 372 -18.69 20.07 9.81
CA ALA A 372 -17.79 19.00 10.20
C ALA A 372 -18.55 17.67 10.37
N LEU A 373 -18.06 16.60 9.73
CA LEU A 373 -18.74 15.32 9.63
C LEU A 373 -17.88 14.16 10.12
N ASP A 374 -18.51 13.26 10.89
CA ASP A 374 -17.93 12.00 11.37
C ASP A 374 -17.74 10.94 10.28
N ASP A 375 -18.77 10.74 9.46
CA ASP A 375 -18.81 9.86 8.29
C ASP A 375 -18.95 10.71 7.02
N PHE A 376 -17.88 10.80 6.23
CA PHE A 376 -17.83 11.49 4.93
C PHE A 376 -16.82 10.78 4.01
N ALA A 377 -17.11 10.71 2.70
CA ALA A 377 -16.35 9.91 1.73
C ALA A 377 -14.98 10.52 1.40
N GLU A 378 -14.93 11.84 1.16
CA GLU A 378 -13.73 12.56 0.75
C GLU A 378 -13.09 13.35 1.90
N GLY A 379 -12.19 14.29 1.60
CA GLY A 379 -11.66 15.25 2.58
C GLY A 379 -12.65 16.38 2.89
N ALA A 380 -13.13 17.03 1.84
CA ALA A 380 -14.16 18.07 1.85
C ALA A 380 -14.96 18.05 0.53
N MET A 381 -16.04 18.82 0.46
CA MET A 381 -16.85 19.08 -0.74
C MET A 381 -17.39 20.51 -0.70
N GLU A 382 -17.11 21.28 -1.76
CA GLU A 382 -17.40 22.72 -1.91
C GLU A 382 -18.87 23.08 -2.23
N ASN A 383 -19.87 22.36 -1.71
CA ASN A 383 -21.28 22.68 -2.01
C ASN A 383 -21.58 24.16 -1.70
N TRP A 384 -22.18 24.88 -2.66
CA TRP A 384 -22.08 26.35 -2.66
C TRP A 384 -22.78 26.96 -1.45
N GLY A 385 -21.99 27.48 -0.49
CA GLY A 385 -22.50 28.04 0.77
C GLY A 385 -22.81 27.01 1.88
N LEU A 386 -22.60 25.72 1.66
CA LEU A 386 -22.76 24.64 2.64
C LEU A 386 -21.65 23.58 2.45
N ILE A 387 -20.41 23.98 2.73
CA ILE A 387 -19.21 23.16 2.55
C ILE A 387 -19.20 22.04 3.60
N THR A 388 -19.13 20.79 3.17
CA THR A 388 -19.04 19.62 4.04
C THR A 388 -17.59 19.13 4.12
N PHE A 389 -17.12 18.72 5.29
CA PHE A 389 -15.74 18.25 5.46
C PHE A 389 -15.57 17.29 6.63
N ARG A 390 -14.50 16.50 6.61
CA ARG A 390 -14.08 15.70 7.77
C ARG A 390 -13.42 16.58 8.82
N ASP A 391 -13.81 16.43 10.07
CA ASP A 391 -13.15 17.07 11.23
C ASP A 391 -11.65 16.71 11.37
N THR A 392 -11.16 15.74 10.60
CA THR A 392 -9.73 15.37 10.52
C THR A 392 -8.90 16.17 9.50
N MET A 393 -9.51 16.99 8.63
CA MET A 393 -8.81 17.56 7.46
C MET A 393 -9.13 19.04 7.22
N LEU A 394 -8.08 19.82 6.97
CA LEU A 394 -8.11 21.25 6.64
C LEU A 394 -7.78 21.53 5.15
N SER A 395 -7.69 20.50 4.30
CA SER A 395 -7.20 20.64 2.91
C SER A 395 -7.53 19.44 2.00
N SER A 396 -8.32 19.66 0.94
CA SER A 396 -8.34 18.96 -0.38
C SER A 396 -9.55 19.43 -1.22
N HIS A 397 -9.50 19.32 -2.57
CA HIS A 397 -10.53 19.78 -3.55
C HIS A 397 -10.62 18.84 -4.78
N ALA A 398 -11.16 19.28 -5.94
CA ALA A 398 -11.40 18.50 -7.18
C ALA A 398 -10.69 19.06 -8.46
N VAL A 399 -10.37 18.19 -9.45
CA VAL A 399 -9.91 18.52 -10.85
C VAL A 399 -10.37 17.38 -11.82
N SER A 400 -10.37 17.58 -13.16
CA SER A 400 -11.13 16.80 -14.16
C SER A 400 -10.33 16.21 -15.35
N THR A 401 -10.84 15.09 -15.90
CA THR A 401 -10.65 14.63 -17.30
C THR A 401 -12.03 14.36 -17.95
N GLU A 402 -12.06 13.96 -19.23
CA GLU A 402 -13.28 13.63 -20.00
C GLU A 402 -13.70 12.16 -19.78
N VAL A 403 -15.00 11.92 -19.56
CA VAL A 403 -15.61 10.64 -19.12
C VAL A 403 -17.10 10.61 -19.43
N GLU A 404 -17.66 9.43 -19.66
CA GLU A 404 -19.10 9.26 -19.97
C GLU A 404 -19.87 8.49 -18.88
N ASP A 405 -19.35 7.35 -18.40
CA ASP A 405 -20.00 6.49 -17.40
C ASP A 405 -19.80 7.01 -15.96
N PRO A 406 -20.86 7.20 -15.13
CA PRO A 406 -20.76 7.44 -13.69
C PRO A 406 -19.70 6.62 -12.93
N ALA A 407 -19.49 5.34 -13.27
CA ALA A 407 -18.45 4.51 -12.66
C ALA A 407 -17.03 4.99 -13.01
N GLN A 408 -16.84 5.59 -14.18
CA GLN A 408 -15.60 6.24 -14.62
C GLN A 408 -15.46 7.66 -14.03
N ILE A 409 -16.55 8.42 -13.88
CA ILE A 409 -16.46 9.79 -13.32
C ILE A 409 -15.88 9.76 -11.90
N GLY A 410 -16.25 8.78 -11.08
CA GLY A 410 -15.64 8.58 -9.75
C GLY A 410 -14.14 8.24 -9.75
N SER A 411 -13.56 7.92 -10.91
CA SER A 411 -12.12 7.62 -11.06
C SER A 411 -11.26 8.84 -11.39
N ILE A 412 -11.85 9.95 -11.85
CA ILE A 412 -11.10 11.14 -12.32
C ILE A 412 -10.53 11.99 -11.19
N PHE A 413 -11.01 11.82 -9.96
CA PHE A 413 -10.60 12.57 -8.76
C PHE A 413 -9.27 12.00 -8.21
N ASP A 414 -8.22 12.02 -9.03
CA ASP A 414 -6.97 11.31 -8.80
C ASP A 414 -5.70 12.21 -8.86
N ALA A 415 -4.53 11.60 -8.69
CA ALA A 415 -3.26 12.32 -8.67
C ALA A 415 -2.90 12.99 -10.01
N ILE A 416 -3.42 12.52 -11.16
CA ILE A 416 -3.22 13.19 -12.45
C ILE A 416 -3.98 14.52 -12.40
N SER A 417 -5.27 14.46 -12.13
CA SER A 417 -6.13 15.63 -11.97
C SER A 417 -5.51 16.66 -11.02
N TYR A 418 -5.13 16.27 -9.79
CA TYR A 418 -4.55 17.24 -8.84
C TYR A 418 -3.15 17.70 -9.19
N GLN A 419 -2.21 16.76 -9.37
CA GLN A 419 -0.78 17.06 -9.31
C GLN A 419 -0.23 17.43 -10.68
N LYS A 420 -0.64 16.73 -11.75
CA LYS A 420 -0.35 17.16 -13.13
C LYS A 420 -1.13 18.45 -13.45
N GLY A 421 -2.41 18.55 -13.08
CA GLY A 421 -3.21 19.76 -13.26
C GLY A 421 -2.59 21.01 -12.61
N ALA A 422 -2.25 20.94 -11.31
CA ALA A 422 -1.61 22.06 -10.62
C ALA A 422 -0.19 22.37 -11.15
N SER A 423 0.57 21.37 -11.58
CA SER A 423 1.91 21.57 -12.18
C SER A 423 1.83 22.24 -13.55
N ILE A 424 0.84 21.88 -14.39
CA ILE A 424 0.59 22.58 -15.67
C ILE A 424 0.19 24.03 -15.39
N VAL A 425 -0.73 24.28 -14.45
CA VAL A 425 -1.11 25.64 -14.05
C VAL A 425 0.10 26.46 -13.56
N GLN A 426 1.00 25.85 -12.78
CA GLN A 426 2.23 26.49 -12.32
C GLN A 426 3.22 26.76 -13.47
N MET A 427 3.30 25.88 -14.47
CA MET A 427 4.10 26.06 -15.68
C MET A 427 3.57 27.20 -16.56
N LEU A 428 2.26 27.26 -16.80
CA LEU A 428 1.63 28.36 -17.54
C LEU A 428 1.78 29.70 -16.79
N ARG A 429 1.73 29.69 -15.46
CA ARG A 429 2.07 30.85 -14.61
C ARG A 429 3.56 31.22 -14.68
N GLY A 430 4.46 30.25 -14.81
CA GLY A 430 5.89 30.44 -15.03
C GLY A 430 6.21 31.07 -16.39
N LEU A 431 5.40 30.77 -17.42
CA LEU A 431 5.48 31.40 -18.74
C LEU A 431 4.85 32.81 -18.78
N ALA A 432 3.67 32.99 -18.18
CA ALA A 432 2.95 34.26 -18.20
C ALA A 432 3.52 35.32 -17.25
N GLY A 433 4.20 34.89 -16.17
CA GLY A 433 4.54 35.76 -15.06
C GLY A 433 3.36 36.01 -14.11
N LYS A 434 3.67 36.34 -12.85
CA LYS A 434 2.68 36.32 -11.74
C LYS A 434 1.50 37.26 -11.97
N ASP A 435 1.76 38.47 -12.45
CA ASP A 435 0.75 39.53 -12.52
C ASP A 435 -0.15 39.39 -13.75
N ALA A 436 0.42 39.11 -14.92
CA ALA A 436 -0.35 38.81 -16.13
C ALA A 436 -1.21 37.54 -15.95
N PHE A 437 -0.70 36.53 -15.24
CA PHE A 437 -1.47 35.34 -14.89
C PHE A 437 -2.63 35.66 -13.93
N ARG A 438 -2.43 36.52 -12.92
CA ARG A 438 -3.52 37.02 -12.05
C ARG A 438 -4.58 37.74 -12.89
N THR A 439 -4.19 38.69 -13.74
CA THR A 439 -5.12 39.42 -14.63
C THR A 439 -5.87 38.49 -15.59
N ALA A 440 -5.21 37.45 -16.12
CA ALA A 440 -5.86 36.43 -16.94
C ALA A 440 -6.95 35.67 -16.18
N LEU A 441 -6.68 35.22 -14.94
CA LEU A 441 -7.69 34.55 -14.10
C LEU A 441 -8.86 35.48 -13.76
N GLN A 442 -8.60 36.75 -13.43
CA GLN A 442 -9.64 37.76 -13.17
C GLN A 442 -10.57 37.93 -14.39
N LYS A 443 -10.01 37.99 -15.61
CA LYS A 443 -10.77 38.10 -16.87
C LYS A 443 -11.54 36.81 -17.19
N TYR A 444 -10.95 35.63 -16.93
CA TYR A 444 -11.60 34.34 -17.12
C TYR A 444 -12.82 34.18 -16.21
N LEU A 445 -12.65 34.37 -14.90
CA LEU A 445 -13.75 34.21 -13.93
C LEU A 445 -14.88 35.22 -14.17
N ARG A 446 -14.57 36.46 -14.57
CA ARG A 446 -15.58 37.45 -14.98
C ARG A 446 -16.29 37.12 -16.30
N LYS A 447 -15.63 36.45 -17.25
CA LYS A 447 -16.26 36.04 -18.53
C LYS A 447 -17.30 34.93 -18.32
N PHE A 448 -17.08 34.05 -17.33
CA PHE A 448 -17.87 32.83 -17.11
C PHE A 448 -18.64 32.81 -15.79
N GLU A 449 -18.92 33.97 -15.20
CA GLU A 449 -19.68 34.06 -13.95
C GLU A 449 -21.08 33.43 -14.14
N TYR A 450 -21.43 32.45 -13.30
CA TYR A 450 -22.64 31.61 -13.41
C TYR A 450 -22.80 30.79 -14.70
N ASP A 451 -21.73 30.61 -15.49
CA ASP A 451 -21.76 29.83 -16.74
C ASP A 451 -20.68 28.74 -16.77
N ASN A 452 -20.60 27.99 -17.87
CA ASN A 452 -19.63 26.91 -18.05
C ASN A 452 -18.50 27.33 -19.01
N ALA A 453 -17.32 26.73 -18.85
CA ALA A 453 -16.13 27.00 -19.64
C ALA A 453 -15.35 25.70 -19.88
N LYS A 454 -14.49 25.69 -20.91
CA LYS A 454 -13.55 24.58 -21.18
C LYS A 454 -12.10 25.01 -20.91
N GLY A 455 -11.16 24.05 -20.90
CA GLY A 455 -9.73 24.35 -20.80
C GLY A 455 -9.27 25.35 -21.88
N GLU A 456 -9.71 25.15 -23.12
CA GLU A 456 -9.41 26.05 -24.26
C GLU A 456 -9.72 27.54 -23.98
N ASP A 457 -10.77 27.84 -23.21
CA ASP A 457 -11.14 29.23 -22.87
C ASP A 457 -10.14 29.88 -21.89
N LEU A 458 -9.60 29.10 -20.95
CA LEU A 458 -8.58 29.57 -20.03
C LEU A 458 -7.26 29.79 -20.77
N TRP A 459 -6.86 28.85 -21.63
CA TRP A 459 -5.61 28.94 -22.40
C TRP A 459 -5.60 30.16 -23.31
N LYS A 460 -6.70 30.38 -24.06
CA LYS A 460 -6.89 31.55 -24.94
C LYS A 460 -6.88 32.87 -24.16
N ILE A 461 -7.39 32.89 -22.92
CA ILE A 461 -7.35 34.07 -22.06
C ILE A 461 -5.95 34.34 -21.49
N ILE A 462 -5.20 33.32 -21.05
CA ILE A 462 -3.81 33.48 -20.61
C ILE A 462 -2.96 33.98 -21.78
N GLN A 463 -3.09 33.38 -22.97
CA GLN A 463 -2.40 33.82 -24.18
C GLN A 463 -2.65 35.30 -24.50
N SER A 464 -3.86 35.83 -24.22
CA SER A 464 -4.18 37.25 -24.45
C SER A 464 -3.46 38.25 -23.52
N HIS A 465 -2.62 37.79 -22.58
CA HIS A 465 -1.83 38.64 -21.67
C HIS A 465 -0.32 38.34 -21.66
N VAL A 466 0.18 37.42 -22.49
CA VAL A 466 1.62 37.09 -22.58
C VAL A 466 2.08 37.07 -24.03
N THR A 467 3.31 37.52 -24.26
CA THR A 467 4.04 37.36 -25.53
C THR A 467 5.23 36.44 -25.27
N LEU A 468 5.32 35.33 -25.99
CA LEU A 468 6.40 34.35 -25.85
C LEU A 468 7.53 34.63 -26.86
N SER A 469 8.69 34.03 -26.62
CA SER A 469 9.91 34.20 -27.44
C SER A 469 10.02 33.20 -28.61
N THR A 470 8.91 32.55 -28.97
CA THR A 470 8.76 31.50 -30.00
C THR A 470 7.42 31.72 -30.71
N SER A 471 7.22 31.07 -31.85
CA SER A 471 5.91 30.92 -32.50
C SER A 471 4.92 30.06 -31.70
N ILE A 472 5.40 29.17 -30.81
CA ILE A 472 4.55 28.30 -29.99
C ILE A 472 3.69 29.13 -29.04
N SER A 473 2.38 28.88 -29.02
CA SER A 473 1.42 29.51 -28.12
C SER A 473 1.28 28.79 -26.77
N VAL A 474 0.81 29.55 -25.77
CA VAL A 474 0.32 29.02 -24.48
C VAL A 474 -0.76 27.96 -24.68
N THR A 475 -1.57 28.09 -25.74
CA THR A 475 -2.63 27.15 -26.08
C THR A 475 -2.06 25.81 -26.51
N GLU A 476 -1.10 25.79 -27.45
CA GLU A 476 -0.43 24.56 -27.89
C GLU A 476 0.32 23.86 -26.74
N VAL A 477 0.96 24.63 -25.85
CA VAL A 477 1.55 24.08 -24.62
C VAL A 477 0.46 23.45 -23.74
N ALA A 478 -0.57 24.19 -23.37
CA ALA A 478 -1.60 23.68 -22.47
C ALA A 478 -2.34 22.46 -23.07
N GLU A 479 -2.66 22.48 -24.35
CA GLU A 479 -3.28 21.36 -25.07
C GLU A 479 -2.36 20.13 -25.06
N ALA A 480 -1.11 20.22 -25.52
CA ALA A 480 -0.18 19.09 -25.54
C ALA A 480 0.03 18.46 -24.14
N TRP A 481 0.01 19.27 -23.08
CA TRP A 481 0.14 18.78 -21.72
C TRP A 481 -1.17 18.22 -21.12
N THR A 482 -2.35 18.62 -21.59
CA THR A 482 -3.65 18.14 -21.09
C THR A 482 -4.25 16.98 -21.89
N THR A 483 -4.05 16.92 -23.21
CA THR A 483 -4.62 15.87 -24.08
C THR A 483 -3.73 14.65 -24.21
N GLN A 484 -2.41 14.78 -24.02
CA GLN A 484 -1.47 13.66 -24.09
C GLN A 484 -1.26 12.99 -22.73
N VAL A 485 -1.21 11.66 -22.74
CA VAL A 485 -1.04 10.81 -21.55
C VAL A 485 0.42 10.82 -21.09
N GLY A 486 0.65 10.85 -19.77
CA GLY A 486 1.99 10.88 -19.19
C GLY A 486 2.65 12.26 -19.23
N TYR A 487 3.98 12.26 -19.35
CA TYR A 487 4.84 13.44 -19.46
C TYR A 487 6.21 13.06 -20.07
N PRO A 488 6.93 13.98 -20.73
CA PRO A 488 8.27 13.73 -21.25
C PRO A 488 9.37 13.77 -20.18
N MET A 489 10.48 13.12 -20.52
CA MET A 489 11.82 13.49 -20.06
C MET A 489 12.61 14.14 -21.21
N ILE A 490 13.65 14.91 -20.87
CA ILE A 490 14.65 15.45 -21.81
C ILE A 490 16.06 15.09 -21.36
N ARG A 491 17.01 15.05 -22.31
CA ARG A 491 18.43 14.80 -22.02
C ARG A 491 19.26 16.08 -22.14
N VAL A 492 20.16 16.31 -21.19
CA VAL A 492 20.94 17.55 -21.06
C VAL A 492 22.43 17.27 -20.86
N GLU A 493 23.27 17.89 -21.69
CA GLU A 493 24.73 17.79 -21.64
C GLU A 493 25.42 19.14 -21.89
N LEU A 494 26.64 19.32 -21.35
CA LEU A 494 27.47 20.51 -21.58
C LEU A 494 28.57 20.22 -22.60
N THR A 495 28.50 20.92 -23.74
CA THR A 495 29.42 20.77 -24.88
C THR A 495 30.39 21.95 -24.99
N ASP A 496 31.36 21.84 -25.92
CA ASP A 496 32.42 22.85 -26.19
C ASP A 496 33.32 23.22 -24.99
N GLY A 497 33.38 22.33 -23.98
CA GLY A 497 34.07 22.58 -22.71
C GLY A 497 33.28 23.50 -21.78
N GLY A 498 31.95 23.38 -21.78
CA GLY A 498 31.03 24.08 -20.87
C GLY A 498 30.44 25.39 -21.41
N SER A 499 30.71 25.78 -22.65
CA SER A 499 30.17 27.03 -23.24
C SER A 499 28.82 26.86 -23.96
N THR A 500 28.42 25.62 -24.23
CA THR A 500 27.21 25.30 -24.99
C THR A 500 26.37 24.29 -24.22
N LEU A 501 25.15 24.66 -23.87
CA LEU A 501 24.12 23.75 -23.36
C LEU A 501 23.48 23.04 -24.55
N LEU A 502 23.50 21.71 -24.56
CA LEU A 502 22.70 20.90 -25.48
C LEU A 502 21.51 20.31 -24.74
N ILE A 503 20.32 20.50 -25.31
CA ILE A 503 19.08 19.84 -24.92
C ILE A 503 18.68 18.96 -26.09
N LYS A 504 18.35 17.69 -25.86
CA LYS A 504 18.02 16.73 -26.92
C LYS A 504 17.14 15.59 -26.40
N ASP A 505 16.79 14.68 -27.30
CA ASP A 505 16.23 13.36 -26.98
C ASP A 505 15.01 13.46 -26.05
N GLN A 506 13.97 14.21 -26.45
CA GLN A 506 12.70 14.16 -25.73
C GLN A 506 11.99 12.83 -25.99
N GLU A 507 11.50 12.21 -24.92
CA GLU A 507 10.79 10.93 -24.98
C GLU A 507 9.77 10.84 -23.83
N ARG A 508 8.65 10.15 -24.05
CA ARG A 508 7.62 9.93 -23.03
C ARG A 508 8.22 9.10 -21.87
N PHE A 509 8.23 9.67 -20.67
CA PHE A 509 8.83 9.01 -19.51
C PHE A 509 7.94 7.87 -19.00
N LEU A 510 8.40 6.63 -19.21
CA LEU A 510 7.75 5.40 -18.75
C LEU A 510 8.65 4.67 -17.74
N PHE A 511 8.03 4.17 -16.67
CA PHE A 511 8.76 3.53 -15.57
C PHE A 511 9.20 2.11 -15.93
N LEU A 512 8.37 1.31 -16.60
CA LEU A 512 8.77 -0.03 -17.05
C LEU A 512 9.71 0.07 -18.27
N GLU A 513 10.58 -0.91 -18.41
CA GLU A 513 11.56 -1.04 -19.50
C GLU A 513 10.88 -1.57 -20.77
N GLU A 514 10.01 -2.57 -20.61
CA GLU A 514 9.26 -3.21 -21.70
C GLU A 514 8.32 -2.25 -22.45
N GLU A 515 7.73 -1.29 -21.75
CA GLU A 515 6.78 -0.33 -22.34
C GLU A 515 7.45 0.67 -23.31
N ARG A 516 8.74 0.98 -23.14
CA ARG A 516 9.46 1.99 -23.94
C ARG A 516 9.72 1.56 -25.38
N PHE A 517 9.68 0.27 -25.66
CA PHE A 517 9.87 -0.27 -27.01
C PHE A 517 8.57 -0.25 -27.84
N ASN A 518 7.44 0.12 -27.25
CA ASN A 518 6.25 0.51 -27.99
C ASN A 518 6.42 1.97 -28.43
N ASN A 519 6.54 2.21 -29.74
CA ASN A 519 6.79 3.54 -30.32
C ASN A 519 5.70 4.56 -29.97
N SER A 520 5.88 5.32 -28.88
CA SER A 520 5.18 6.59 -28.65
C SER A 520 5.70 7.64 -29.62
N THR A 521 4.82 8.32 -30.35
CA THR A 521 5.17 9.46 -31.22
C THR A 521 4.78 10.80 -30.58
N GLU A 522 4.38 10.77 -29.31
CA GLU A 522 4.13 11.93 -28.45
C GLU A 522 5.40 12.76 -28.21
N ASN A 523 5.46 13.94 -28.84
CA ASN A 523 6.41 15.01 -28.53
C ASN A 523 5.65 16.22 -27.99
N TRP A 524 6.32 16.98 -27.11
CA TRP A 524 5.78 18.16 -26.45
C TRP A 524 6.54 19.43 -26.85
N PRO A 525 5.88 20.61 -26.83
CA PRO A 525 6.56 21.89 -26.78
C PRO A 525 7.03 22.14 -25.35
N ILE A 526 8.34 21.99 -25.10
CA ILE A 526 8.90 22.03 -23.74
C ILE A 526 9.58 23.39 -23.47
N PRO A 527 9.05 24.21 -22.54
CA PRO A 527 9.69 25.45 -22.10
C PRO A 527 10.83 25.13 -21.12
N VAL A 528 12.04 24.94 -21.64
CA VAL A 528 13.22 24.60 -20.84
C VAL A 528 13.78 25.83 -20.13
N GLN A 529 13.32 26.03 -18.90
CA GLN A 529 13.86 27.05 -18.01
C GLN A 529 15.16 26.58 -17.35
N TYR A 530 16.19 27.42 -17.32
CA TYR A 530 17.53 27.04 -16.85
C TYR A 530 18.27 28.14 -16.08
N GLN A 531 19.18 27.71 -15.20
CA GLN A 531 20.14 28.52 -14.45
C GLN A 531 21.51 27.83 -14.47
N THR A 532 22.60 28.55 -14.19
CA THR A 532 23.98 28.03 -14.24
C THR A 532 24.78 28.41 -13.01
N ASN A 533 25.97 27.82 -12.84
CA ASN A 533 26.84 28.20 -11.73
C ASN A 533 27.33 29.66 -11.80
N LYS A 534 27.29 30.31 -12.98
CA LYS A 534 27.76 31.69 -13.21
C LYS A 534 26.64 32.72 -13.42
N ASN A 535 25.47 32.29 -13.88
CA ASN A 535 24.30 33.14 -14.00
C ASN A 535 23.08 32.47 -13.32
N LYS A 536 22.55 33.14 -12.29
CA LYS A 536 21.39 32.72 -11.50
C LYS A 536 20.07 33.35 -11.99
N ASP A 537 20.11 34.24 -12.98
CA ASP A 537 18.89 34.70 -13.67
C ASP A 537 18.20 33.48 -14.29
N LEU A 538 16.89 33.35 -14.08
CA LEU A 538 16.10 32.36 -14.81
C LEU A 538 16.10 32.70 -16.30
N LYS A 539 16.66 31.82 -17.14
CA LYS A 539 16.62 31.91 -18.60
C LYS A 539 15.65 30.88 -19.16
N LEU A 540 15.12 31.13 -20.36
CA LEU A 540 14.21 30.24 -21.07
C LEU A 540 14.79 29.88 -22.43
N SER A 541 14.79 28.59 -22.76
CA SER A 541 14.94 28.05 -24.11
C SER A 541 13.71 27.22 -24.43
N TRP A 542 13.43 26.99 -25.71
CA TRP A 542 12.37 26.08 -26.14
C TRP A 542 12.99 24.83 -26.76
N LEU A 543 12.38 23.67 -26.48
CA LEU A 543 12.53 22.47 -27.30
C LEU A 543 11.18 22.27 -28.00
N GLU A 544 11.18 22.45 -29.32
CA GLU A 544 9.98 22.42 -30.14
C GLU A 544 9.63 20.96 -30.52
N PRO A 545 8.36 20.60 -30.82
CA PRO A 545 7.94 19.21 -30.95
C PRO A 545 8.64 18.41 -32.07
N ASP A 546 9.16 19.09 -33.09
CA ASP A 546 9.92 18.52 -34.21
C ASP A 546 11.44 18.68 -34.08
N ALA A 547 11.92 19.34 -33.02
CA ALA A 547 13.33 19.59 -32.79
C ALA A 547 14.03 18.40 -32.12
N GLU A 548 14.88 17.69 -32.88
CA GLU A 548 15.76 16.62 -32.39
C GLU A 548 16.70 17.11 -31.27
N ASN A 549 17.29 18.30 -31.43
CA ASN A 549 18.17 18.92 -30.44
C ASN A 549 18.20 20.46 -30.55
N VAL A 550 18.51 21.12 -29.44
CA VAL A 550 18.61 22.57 -29.29
C VAL A 550 19.93 22.94 -28.62
N LYS A 551 20.65 23.89 -29.23
CA LYS A 551 21.97 24.36 -28.78
C LYS A 551 21.89 25.79 -28.27
N VAL A 552 22.18 25.97 -26.99
CA VAL A 552 22.10 27.26 -26.30
C VAL A 552 23.51 27.74 -25.95
N LEU A 553 23.95 28.84 -26.57
CA LEU A 553 25.24 29.47 -26.30
C LEU A 553 25.18 30.22 -24.97
N LEU A 554 25.98 29.79 -23.99
CA LEU A 554 25.92 30.31 -22.60
C LEU A 554 26.74 31.60 -22.39
N GLY A 555 27.39 32.12 -23.43
CA GLY A 555 28.23 33.34 -23.41
C GLY A 555 29.54 33.22 -22.62
N SER A 556 29.66 32.22 -21.74
CA SER A 556 30.87 31.86 -21.01
C SER A 556 30.87 30.35 -20.72
N ARG A 557 32.03 29.77 -20.39
CA ARG A 557 32.10 28.38 -19.93
C ARG A 557 31.53 28.28 -18.51
N VAL A 558 30.57 27.39 -18.29
CA VAL A 558 29.99 27.07 -16.98
C VAL A 558 30.42 25.67 -16.53
N ASP A 559 30.41 25.44 -15.21
CA ASP A 559 30.82 24.16 -14.61
C ASP A 559 29.62 23.22 -14.43
N TRP A 560 28.41 23.77 -14.26
CA TRP A 560 27.14 23.04 -14.28
C TRP A 560 25.97 23.95 -14.68
N VAL A 561 24.88 23.31 -15.12
CA VAL A 561 23.62 23.93 -15.53
C VAL A 561 22.45 23.14 -14.94
N VAL A 562 21.51 23.82 -14.27
CA VAL A 562 20.22 23.23 -13.91
C VAL A 562 19.23 23.60 -15.00
N ALA A 563 18.65 22.60 -15.65
CA ALA A 563 17.45 22.75 -16.47
C ALA A 563 16.21 22.26 -15.69
N ASN A 564 15.04 22.80 -16.03
CA ASN A 564 13.87 22.85 -15.15
C ASN A 564 14.16 23.57 -13.81
N ALA A 565 14.87 24.70 -13.89
CA ALA A 565 15.16 25.53 -12.71
C ALA A 565 13.86 26.04 -12.05
N GLU A 566 13.86 26.09 -10.72
CA GLU A 566 12.68 26.28 -9.85
C GLU A 566 11.57 25.21 -10.02
N SER A 567 11.85 24.10 -10.72
CA SER A 567 10.91 22.99 -11.00
C SER A 567 9.59 23.45 -11.63
N LEU A 568 9.64 24.48 -12.48
CA LEU A 568 8.48 25.16 -13.02
C LEU A 568 7.80 24.43 -14.20
N GLY A 569 8.50 23.52 -14.89
CA GLY A 569 7.94 22.65 -15.93
C GLY A 569 7.59 21.25 -15.42
N TYR A 570 6.58 20.60 -16.02
CA TYR A 570 6.12 19.26 -15.61
C TYR A 570 6.88 18.10 -16.31
N TYR A 571 8.13 18.31 -16.70
CA TYR A 571 9.01 17.33 -17.36
C TYR A 571 10.21 16.95 -16.47
N ARG A 572 10.82 15.79 -16.74
CA ARG A 572 12.06 15.35 -16.05
C ARG A 572 13.32 15.68 -16.85
N VAL A 573 14.45 15.84 -16.16
CA VAL A 573 15.75 16.17 -16.79
C VAL A 573 16.80 15.11 -16.46
N LEU A 574 17.13 14.29 -17.46
CA LEU A 574 18.25 13.35 -17.38
C LEU A 574 19.53 14.07 -17.79
N TYR A 575 20.42 14.27 -16.84
CA TYR A 575 21.74 14.85 -17.10
C TYR A 575 22.73 13.78 -17.57
N ASP A 576 23.78 14.18 -18.30
CA ASP A 576 24.90 13.29 -18.57
C ASP A 576 25.68 12.91 -17.28
N LEU A 577 26.53 11.89 -17.39
CA LEU A 577 27.29 11.38 -16.24
C LEU A 577 28.39 12.35 -15.75
N ASP A 578 28.79 13.35 -16.53
CA ASP A 578 29.79 14.34 -16.13
C ASP A 578 29.15 15.53 -15.40
N LEU A 579 27.97 15.97 -15.81
CA LEU A 579 27.10 16.87 -15.05
C LEU A 579 26.69 16.26 -13.72
N TYR A 580 26.33 14.98 -13.64
CA TYR A 580 26.08 14.33 -12.33
C TYR A 580 27.33 14.31 -11.42
N LYS A 581 28.54 14.21 -11.97
CA LYS A 581 29.80 14.33 -11.18
C LYS A 581 30.03 15.77 -10.71
N GLU A 582 29.82 16.76 -11.57
CA GLU A 582 29.96 18.18 -11.22
C GLU A 582 28.89 18.64 -10.22
N PHE A 583 27.64 18.16 -10.32
CA PHE A 583 26.63 18.33 -9.28
C PHE A 583 27.06 17.67 -7.97
N THR A 584 27.51 16.41 -7.99
CA THR A 584 28.00 15.70 -6.79
C THR A 584 29.12 16.48 -6.09
N LYS A 585 30.07 17.01 -6.87
CA LYS A 585 31.17 17.87 -6.43
C LYS A 585 30.68 19.21 -5.88
N GLN A 586 29.74 19.88 -6.55
CA GLN A 586 29.13 21.15 -6.12
C GLN A 586 28.37 20.96 -4.79
N LEU A 587 27.55 19.92 -4.67
CA LEU A 587 26.79 19.61 -3.46
C LEU A 587 27.73 19.29 -2.29
N LYS A 588 28.76 18.46 -2.51
CA LYS A 588 29.80 18.15 -1.52
C LYS A 588 30.63 19.37 -1.14
N ALA A 589 30.86 20.33 -2.02
CA ALA A 589 31.50 21.60 -1.69
C ALA A 589 30.57 22.55 -0.94
N ARG A 590 29.56 23.10 -1.66
CA ARG A 590 28.58 24.09 -1.21
C ARG A 590 27.25 23.84 -1.92
N HIS A 591 26.40 22.99 -1.33
CA HIS A 591 25.06 22.68 -1.83
C HIS A 591 24.18 23.91 -2.10
N SER A 592 24.27 24.96 -1.26
CA SER A 592 23.45 26.18 -1.36
C SER A 592 23.66 27.05 -2.61
N GLU A 593 24.61 26.71 -3.49
CA GLU A 593 24.69 27.31 -4.83
C GLU A 593 23.58 26.83 -5.78
N VAL A 594 23.02 25.64 -5.52
CA VAL A 594 21.85 25.08 -6.19
C VAL A 594 20.66 25.32 -5.26
N ASN A 595 19.58 25.92 -5.76
CA ASN A 595 18.48 26.34 -4.88
C ASN A 595 17.74 25.12 -4.27
N THR A 596 17.00 25.35 -3.19
CA THR A 596 16.34 24.28 -2.41
C THR A 596 15.37 23.41 -3.21
N VAL A 597 14.67 24.00 -4.18
CA VAL A 597 13.74 23.31 -5.07
C VAL A 597 14.51 22.51 -6.11
N ASP A 598 15.53 23.11 -6.75
CA ASP A 598 16.40 22.45 -7.72
C ASP A 598 17.11 21.23 -7.12
N ARG A 599 17.59 21.32 -5.87
CA ARG A 599 18.21 20.17 -5.17
C ARG A 599 17.19 19.05 -4.94
N ALA A 600 15.96 19.38 -4.56
CA ALA A 600 14.90 18.40 -4.38
C ALA A 600 14.47 17.76 -5.72
N ALA A 601 14.36 18.55 -6.78
CA ALA A 601 14.04 18.09 -8.13
C ALA A 601 15.13 17.17 -8.70
N LEU A 602 16.40 17.59 -8.66
CA LEU A 602 17.56 16.81 -9.10
C LEU A 602 17.65 15.45 -8.39
N LEU A 603 17.43 15.42 -7.08
CA LEU A 603 17.40 14.17 -6.32
C LEU A 603 16.19 13.30 -6.69
N ASN A 604 15.00 13.89 -6.82
CA ASN A 604 13.78 13.16 -7.18
C ASN A 604 13.90 12.52 -8.57
N ASP A 605 14.41 13.28 -9.55
CA ASP A 605 14.65 12.79 -10.90
C ASP A 605 15.72 11.70 -10.91
N ALA A 606 16.84 11.87 -10.20
CA ALA A 606 17.86 10.83 -10.09
C ALA A 606 17.29 9.50 -9.54
N PHE A 607 16.42 9.55 -8.52
CA PHE A 607 15.74 8.34 -8.02
C PHE A 607 14.66 7.80 -8.98
N CYS A 608 13.95 8.64 -9.73
CA CYS A 608 13.01 8.18 -10.76
C CYS A 608 13.72 7.58 -11.99
N PHE A 609 14.90 8.09 -12.37
CA PHE A 609 15.77 7.50 -13.38
C PHE A 609 16.43 6.21 -12.88
N LEU A 610 16.71 6.08 -11.59
CA LEU A 610 17.06 4.78 -10.98
C LEU A 610 15.88 3.79 -11.04
N LYS A 611 14.65 4.24 -10.75
CA LYS A 611 13.47 3.37 -10.77
C LYS A 611 13.14 2.84 -12.17
N SER A 612 13.43 3.64 -13.20
CA SER A 612 13.29 3.28 -14.61
C SER A 612 14.56 2.65 -15.23
N GLY A 613 15.69 2.59 -14.52
CA GLY A 613 16.95 2.06 -15.04
C GLY A 613 17.69 2.97 -16.04
N HIS A 614 17.24 4.21 -16.23
CA HIS A 614 17.95 5.23 -17.01
C HIS A 614 19.23 5.74 -16.33
N LEU A 615 19.35 5.57 -15.01
CA LEU A 615 20.51 6.00 -14.22
C LEU A 615 20.91 4.89 -13.23
N GLY A 616 22.21 4.58 -13.17
CA GLY A 616 22.74 3.50 -12.34
C GLY A 616 22.81 3.86 -10.84
N ALA A 617 22.64 2.86 -9.97
CA ALA A 617 22.63 3.04 -8.52
C ALA A 617 23.89 3.76 -8.00
N GLU A 618 25.07 3.46 -8.55
CA GLU A 618 26.33 4.10 -8.12
C GLU A 618 26.28 5.63 -8.25
N THR A 619 25.66 6.17 -9.31
CA THR A 619 25.59 7.63 -9.54
C THR A 619 24.63 8.30 -8.56
N VAL A 620 23.49 7.67 -8.27
CA VAL A 620 22.50 8.20 -7.32
C VAL A 620 23.03 8.17 -5.88
N MET A 621 23.73 7.10 -5.50
CA MET A 621 24.31 6.95 -4.17
C MET A 621 25.52 7.89 -3.95
N ASP A 622 26.36 8.10 -4.97
CA ASP A 622 27.42 9.11 -4.93
C ASP A 622 26.85 10.55 -4.80
N LEU A 623 25.73 10.83 -5.49
CA LEU A 623 25.05 12.14 -5.52
C LEU A 623 24.47 12.52 -4.15
N ILE A 624 23.77 11.63 -3.46
CA ILE A 624 23.17 11.91 -2.12
C ILE A 624 24.23 12.02 -1.00
N GLN A 625 25.45 11.53 -1.22
CA GLN A 625 26.46 11.40 -0.17
C GLN A 625 26.89 12.75 0.46
N TYR A 626 26.64 13.91 -0.17
CA TYR A 626 26.91 15.23 0.46
C TYR A 626 26.15 15.44 1.79
N ILE A 627 25.08 14.67 2.00
CA ILE A 627 24.25 14.73 3.19
C ILE A 627 24.94 14.08 4.41
N GLU A 628 25.86 13.11 4.21
CA GLU A 628 26.74 12.58 5.27
C GLU A 628 27.58 13.68 5.95
N ASP A 629 27.76 14.83 5.29
CA ASP A 629 28.46 15.95 5.86
C ASP A 629 27.62 16.85 6.78
N GLY A 630 26.31 16.61 6.90
CA GLY A 630 25.37 17.39 7.73
C GLY A 630 25.00 18.75 7.13
N LYS A 631 25.41 18.99 5.88
CA LYS A 631 25.24 20.26 5.16
C LYS A 631 23.78 20.54 4.81
N GLU A 632 22.99 19.52 4.51
CA GLU A 632 21.60 19.74 4.14
C GLU A 632 20.76 20.16 5.37
N ILE A 633 20.20 21.36 5.27
CA ILE A 633 19.39 22.01 6.30
C ILE A 633 17.93 22.15 5.87
N ASP A 634 17.63 22.07 4.57
CA ASP A 634 16.30 22.35 4.06
C ASP A 634 15.40 21.11 4.08
N ARG A 635 14.13 21.31 4.45
CA ARG A 635 13.16 20.21 4.55
C ARG A 635 12.87 19.49 3.24
N ILE A 636 12.82 20.21 2.11
CA ILE A 636 12.30 19.64 0.85
C ILE A 636 13.22 18.54 0.29
N PRO A 637 14.56 18.72 0.18
CA PRO A 637 15.46 17.63 -0.19
C PRO A 637 15.42 16.44 0.79
N TRP A 638 15.28 16.69 2.10
CA TRP A 638 15.17 15.63 3.11
C TRP A 638 13.91 14.78 2.94
N VAL A 639 12.75 15.38 2.68
CA VAL A 639 11.49 14.65 2.44
C VAL A 639 11.58 13.80 1.16
N VAL A 640 12.16 14.32 0.08
CA VAL A 640 12.42 13.55 -1.15
C VAL A 640 13.31 12.34 -0.85
N LEU A 641 14.43 12.56 -0.15
CA LEU A 641 15.38 11.50 0.20
C LEU A 641 14.72 10.41 1.06
N ILE A 642 14.06 10.78 2.17
CA ILE A 642 13.47 9.82 3.11
C ILE A 642 12.41 8.94 2.43
N ASN A 643 11.62 9.49 1.52
CA ASN A 643 10.62 8.72 0.76
C ASN A 643 11.27 7.71 -0.18
N HIS A 644 12.30 8.10 -0.93
CA HIS A 644 13.00 7.19 -1.85
C HIS A 644 13.83 6.12 -1.11
N LEU A 645 14.53 6.48 -0.03
CA LEU A 645 15.24 5.51 0.82
C LEU A 645 14.28 4.49 1.45
N LYS A 646 13.13 4.95 1.98
CA LYS A 646 12.08 4.05 2.49
C LYS A 646 11.53 3.13 1.39
N SER A 647 11.36 3.63 0.17
CA SER A 647 10.97 2.78 -0.97
C SER A 647 12.00 1.69 -1.25
N ILE A 648 13.30 1.99 -1.12
CA ILE A 648 14.36 1.00 -1.29
C ILE A 648 14.35 -0.02 -0.13
N GLU A 649 14.18 0.42 1.13
CA GLU A 649 14.08 -0.48 2.30
C GLU A 649 12.92 -1.51 2.22
N ASN A 650 11.84 -1.16 1.52
CA ASN A 650 10.75 -2.09 1.21
C ASN A 650 11.18 -3.14 0.16
N LEU A 651 11.89 -2.70 -0.90
CA LEU A 651 12.28 -3.53 -2.04
C LEU A 651 13.42 -4.51 -1.74
N ILE A 652 14.41 -4.10 -0.93
CA ILE A 652 15.53 -4.95 -0.49
C ILE A 652 15.34 -5.45 0.94
N GLY A 653 14.10 -5.47 1.43
CA GLY A 653 13.80 -5.67 2.85
C GLY A 653 14.08 -7.07 3.41
N ASP A 654 14.31 -8.02 2.51
CA ASP A 654 14.65 -9.44 2.69
C ASP A 654 16.13 -9.77 2.35
N SER A 655 16.85 -8.81 1.75
CA SER A 655 18.14 -9.02 1.09
C SER A 655 19.32 -8.91 2.07
N GLU A 656 20.40 -9.66 1.81
CA GLU A 656 21.61 -9.64 2.66
C GLU A 656 22.23 -8.23 2.80
N ILE A 657 22.04 -7.37 1.79
CA ILE A 657 22.57 -6.00 1.80
C ILE A 657 21.78 -5.04 2.70
N PHE A 658 20.57 -5.40 3.15
CA PHE A 658 19.70 -4.54 3.97
C PHE A 658 20.41 -4.00 5.22
N GLY A 659 21.17 -4.86 5.91
CA GLY A 659 21.96 -4.47 7.08
C GLY A 659 23.13 -3.53 6.78
N ILE A 660 23.60 -3.47 5.53
CA ILE A 660 24.60 -2.50 5.06
C ILE A 660 23.90 -1.18 4.67
N PHE A 661 22.79 -1.26 3.94
CA PHE A 661 21.99 -0.10 3.53
C PHE A 661 21.57 0.74 4.74
N GLN A 662 20.99 0.12 5.77
CA GLN A 662 20.62 0.85 6.99
C GLN A 662 21.81 1.48 7.73
N ARG A 663 23.06 1.04 7.54
CA ARG A 663 24.23 1.74 8.12
C ARG A 663 24.60 2.98 7.32
N PHE A 664 24.41 2.96 6.01
CA PHE A 664 24.55 4.12 5.15
C PHE A 664 23.42 5.15 5.38
N GLU A 665 22.18 4.70 5.58
CA GLU A 665 21.09 5.63 5.95
C GLU A 665 21.35 6.34 7.29
N ARG A 666 21.95 5.63 8.26
CA ARG A 666 22.38 6.23 9.54
C ARG A 666 23.53 7.24 9.36
N SER A 667 24.49 7.02 8.47
CA SER A 667 25.58 7.99 8.23
C SER A 667 25.09 9.27 7.53
N LEU A 668 24.04 9.18 6.70
CA LEU A 668 23.36 10.35 6.15
C LEU A 668 22.68 11.19 7.25
N LEU A 669 21.94 10.54 8.17
CA LEU A 669 21.08 11.25 9.13
C LEU A 669 21.78 11.77 10.39
N LEU A 670 22.89 11.15 10.83
CA LEU A 670 23.44 11.34 12.18
C LEU A 670 23.66 12.82 12.55
N LYS A 671 24.33 13.59 11.70
CA LYS A 671 24.59 15.02 11.94
C LYS A 671 23.32 15.89 11.93
N ALA A 672 22.29 15.50 11.18
CA ALA A 672 21.00 16.20 11.20
C ALA A 672 20.24 15.90 12.50
N TYR A 673 20.29 14.66 12.98
CA TYR A 673 19.74 14.26 14.28
C TYR A 673 20.44 15.00 15.43
N GLU A 674 21.79 15.02 15.45
CA GLU A 674 22.59 15.75 16.44
C GLU A 674 22.29 17.25 16.47
N ARG A 675 22.11 17.87 15.29
CA ARG A 675 21.81 19.31 15.15
C ARG A 675 20.40 19.68 15.60
N LEU A 676 19.40 18.84 15.29
CA LEU A 676 17.98 19.14 15.56
C LEU A 676 17.55 18.70 16.96
N GLY A 677 18.16 17.65 17.52
CA GLY A 677 17.94 17.20 18.88
C GLY A 677 16.47 16.97 19.25
N TRP A 678 16.16 17.17 20.53
CA TRP A 678 14.83 16.93 21.13
C TRP A 678 14.20 18.19 21.76
N GLU A 679 14.82 19.35 21.58
CA GLU A 679 14.29 20.65 22.01
C GLU A 679 13.50 21.28 20.85
N ARG A 680 12.34 21.90 21.12
CA ARG A 680 11.40 22.32 20.08
C ARG A 680 11.90 23.58 19.35
N PRO A 681 12.13 23.56 18.01
CA PRO A 681 12.49 24.77 17.27
C PRO A 681 11.37 25.82 17.26
N GLU A 682 11.75 27.10 17.20
CA GLU A 682 10.79 28.20 17.07
C GLU A 682 10.08 28.18 15.69
N SER A 683 10.90 28.12 14.64
CA SER A 683 10.51 28.01 13.23
C SER A 683 9.58 26.81 12.99
N HIS A 684 8.52 27.04 12.22
CA HIS A 684 7.59 25.98 11.85
C HIS A 684 8.22 24.96 10.89
N VAL A 685 9.05 25.42 9.95
CA VAL A 685 9.75 24.54 8.98
C VAL A 685 10.73 23.62 9.72
N ASP A 686 11.45 24.15 10.70
CA ASP A 686 12.43 23.37 11.47
C ASP A 686 11.75 22.38 12.42
N ARG A 687 10.58 22.71 12.98
CA ARG A 687 9.73 21.73 13.70
C ARG A 687 9.27 20.57 12.81
N MET A 688 8.89 20.85 11.57
CA MET A 688 8.52 19.80 10.62
C MET A 688 9.73 18.93 10.26
N LEU A 689 10.88 19.54 9.95
CA LEU A 689 12.12 18.81 9.67
C LEU A 689 12.61 17.99 10.87
N GLN A 690 12.55 18.53 12.10
CA GLN A 690 12.85 17.76 13.31
C GLN A 690 11.95 16.53 13.41
N THR A 691 10.65 16.67 13.13
CA THR A 691 9.70 15.55 13.15
C THR A 691 10.08 14.48 12.11
N ASP A 692 10.42 14.87 10.88
CA ASP A 692 10.84 13.93 9.83
C ASP A 692 12.15 13.20 10.21
N ILE A 693 13.16 13.93 10.70
CA ILE A 693 14.48 13.40 11.06
C ILE A 693 14.41 12.48 12.30
N LEU A 694 13.67 12.87 13.34
CA LEU A 694 13.51 12.03 14.54
C LEU A 694 12.74 10.75 14.23
N ALA A 695 11.66 10.83 13.44
CA ALA A 695 10.93 9.65 12.99
C ALA A 695 11.85 8.71 12.16
N PHE A 696 12.64 9.26 11.24
CA PHE A 696 13.59 8.48 10.44
C PHE A 696 14.70 7.82 11.29
N ALA A 697 15.29 8.56 12.24
CA ALA A 697 16.32 8.04 13.15
C ALA A 697 15.81 6.89 14.05
N CYS A 698 14.61 7.02 14.60
CA CYS A 698 13.99 5.99 15.45
C CYS A 698 13.56 4.76 14.63
N ARG A 699 13.01 4.97 13.42
CA ARG A 699 12.68 3.90 12.47
C ARG A 699 13.92 3.08 12.08
N LEU A 700 15.05 3.76 11.89
CA LEU A 700 16.38 3.16 11.69
C LEU A 700 17.05 2.67 12.98
N GLN A 701 16.34 2.60 14.11
CA GLN A 701 16.81 2.00 15.37
C GLN A 701 18.03 2.70 15.98
N LEU A 702 18.21 4.01 15.78
CA LEU A 702 19.28 4.77 16.45
C LEU A 702 19.08 4.69 17.97
N SER A 703 20.11 4.24 18.70
CA SER A 703 19.95 3.79 20.09
C SER A 703 19.48 4.90 21.05
N ASP A 704 19.96 6.13 20.87
CA ASP A 704 19.46 7.28 21.62
C ASP A 704 18.01 7.61 21.23
N CYS A 705 17.70 7.73 19.93
CA CYS A 705 16.34 8.03 19.48
C CYS A 705 15.30 7.08 20.06
N VAL A 706 15.55 5.76 19.98
CA VAL A 706 14.63 4.74 20.52
C VAL A 706 14.44 4.89 22.04
N LYS A 707 15.50 5.18 22.80
CA LYS A 707 15.40 5.44 24.26
C LYS A 707 14.61 6.71 24.56
N GLN A 708 14.92 7.80 23.86
CA GLN A 708 14.27 9.11 24.02
C GLN A 708 12.79 9.05 23.64
N ALA A 709 12.45 8.27 22.61
CA ALA A 709 11.09 8.02 22.16
C ALA A 709 10.30 7.14 23.14
N GLN A 710 10.87 6.01 23.59
CA GLN A 710 10.25 5.19 24.64
C GLN A 710 10.06 5.98 25.93
N GLN A 711 11.03 6.80 26.35
CA GLN A 711 10.89 7.66 27.53
C GLN A 711 9.75 8.67 27.37
N ARG A 712 9.66 9.35 26.22
CA ARG A 712 8.58 10.31 25.90
C ARG A 712 7.22 9.65 25.77
N PHE A 713 7.14 8.43 25.25
CA PHE A 713 5.92 7.64 25.26
C PHE A 713 5.43 7.37 26.70
N HIS A 714 6.32 6.90 27.57
CA HIS A 714 5.98 6.66 28.99
C HIS A 714 5.67 7.95 29.77
N GLN A 715 6.14 9.12 29.32
CA GLN A 715 5.74 10.43 29.83
C GLN A 715 4.35 10.82 29.31
N TRP A 716 4.10 10.72 28.00
CA TRP A 716 2.82 11.03 27.34
C TRP A 716 1.66 10.18 27.87
N VAL A 717 1.91 8.89 28.17
CA VAL A 717 0.94 7.98 28.79
C VAL A 717 0.55 8.40 30.23
N ARG A 718 1.37 9.23 30.90
CA ARG A 718 1.07 9.80 32.23
C ARG A 718 0.46 11.19 32.15
N ASP A 719 0.98 12.03 31.26
CA ASP A 719 0.48 13.37 30.94
C ASP A 719 0.61 13.62 29.43
N LYS A 720 -0.52 13.73 28.75
CA LYS A 720 -0.62 13.92 27.29
C LYS A 720 0.00 15.24 26.81
N ASN A 721 0.23 16.20 27.71
CA ASN A 721 0.85 17.50 27.40
C ASN A 721 2.38 17.49 27.53
N SER A 722 2.97 16.43 28.11
CA SER A 722 4.42 16.32 28.35
C SER A 722 5.27 16.14 27.08
N VAL A 723 4.64 15.96 25.91
CA VAL A 723 5.27 15.78 24.60
C VAL A 723 4.61 16.71 23.59
N PHE A 724 5.41 17.48 22.83
CA PHE A 724 4.88 18.45 21.85
C PHE A 724 4.07 17.76 20.76
N VAL A 725 2.92 18.35 20.41
CA VAL A 725 1.96 17.79 19.43
C VAL A 725 2.63 17.44 18.09
N ASP A 726 3.60 18.25 17.64
CA ASP A 726 4.34 18.03 16.39
C ASP A 726 4.99 16.62 16.32
N ILE A 727 5.50 16.11 17.45
CA ILE A 727 6.22 14.83 17.54
C ILE A 727 5.39 13.68 18.13
N GLN A 728 4.20 13.93 18.68
CA GLN A 728 3.36 12.88 19.29
C GLN A 728 3.10 11.66 18.36
N PRO A 729 2.85 11.81 17.03
CA PRO A 729 2.50 10.68 16.20
C PRO A 729 3.54 9.56 16.17
N PHE A 730 4.82 9.87 15.88
CA PHE A 730 5.86 8.84 15.83
C PHE A 730 6.28 8.35 17.23
N ILE A 731 6.10 9.17 18.27
CA ILE A 731 6.34 8.78 19.67
C ILE A 731 5.34 7.70 20.11
N ILE A 732 4.06 7.85 19.75
CA ILE A 732 3.04 6.84 20.02
C ILE A 732 3.28 5.60 19.14
N GLU A 733 3.66 5.79 17.86
CA GLU A 733 3.97 4.69 16.94
C GLU A 733 5.15 3.81 17.42
N GLU A 734 6.29 4.40 17.79
CA GLU A 734 7.45 3.67 18.32
C GLU A 734 7.18 3.08 19.71
N GLY A 735 6.37 3.78 20.51
CA GLY A 735 5.92 3.31 21.82
C GLY A 735 5.05 2.06 21.76
N VAL A 736 4.26 1.89 20.70
CA VAL A 736 3.50 0.65 20.44
C VAL A 736 4.34 -0.40 19.72
N ARG A 737 5.14 -0.01 18.72
CA ARG A 737 6.04 -0.89 17.96
C ARG A 737 6.92 -1.72 18.88
N ARG A 738 7.48 -1.07 19.92
CA ARG A 738 8.42 -1.64 20.88
C ARG A 738 7.82 -1.74 22.30
N GLY A 739 6.51 -1.65 22.42
CA GLY A 739 5.78 -1.65 23.69
C GLY A 739 5.46 -3.05 24.19
N SER A 740 4.95 -3.15 25.42
CA SER A 740 4.31 -4.38 25.89
C SER A 740 2.86 -4.48 25.36
N GLN A 741 2.26 -5.66 25.46
CA GLN A 741 0.81 -5.81 25.28
C GLN A 741 0.03 -4.82 26.16
N GLY A 742 0.50 -4.57 27.39
CA GLY A 742 -0.11 -3.61 28.32
C GLY A 742 -0.02 -2.15 27.87
N ASP A 743 0.84 -1.81 26.90
CA ASP A 743 0.95 -0.48 26.30
C ASP A 743 0.05 -0.38 25.05
N TRP A 744 0.01 -1.42 24.22
CA TRP A 744 -0.95 -1.53 23.12
C TRP A 744 -2.40 -1.41 23.65
N GLU A 745 -2.74 -2.08 24.75
CA GLU A 745 -4.08 -2.00 25.36
C GLU A 745 -4.41 -0.59 25.89
N ARG A 746 -3.41 0.20 26.32
CA ARG A 746 -3.62 1.61 26.71
C ARG A 746 -3.94 2.46 25.49
N ILE A 747 -3.20 2.29 24.40
CA ILE A 747 -3.45 2.99 23.14
C ILE A 747 -4.79 2.56 22.51
N TYR A 748 -5.18 1.29 22.64
CA TYR A 748 -6.49 0.80 22.20
C TYR A 748 -7.63 1.37 23.04
N LYS A 749 -7.46 1.45 24.37
CA LYS A 749 -8.43 2.12 25.24
C LYS A 749 -8.55 3.61 24.90
N GLU A 750 -7.43 4.29 24.68
CA GLU A 750 -7.42 5.71 24.28
C GLU A 750 -8.06 5.92 22.91
N TYR A 751 -7.79 5.04 21.94
CA TYR A 751 -8.43 5.03 20.62
C TYR A 751 -9.97 4.96 20.71
N LEU A 752 -10.49 4.10 21.59
CA LEU A 752 -11.93 4.00 21.83
C LEU A 752 -12.50 5.24 22.54
N MET A 753 -11.73 5.86 23.46
CA MET A 753 -12.20 6.99 24.27
C MET A 753 -12.11 8.36 23.56
N THR A 754 -11.07 8.64 22.77
CA THR A 754 -10.77 10.00 22.29
C THR A 754 -11.86 10.58 21.39
N THR A 755 -12.14 11.88 21.54
CA THR A 755 -13.01 12.69 20.67
C THR A 755 -12.28 13.16 19.43
N ASN A 756 -11.04 13.64 19.57
CA ASN A 756 -10.30 14.26 18.48
C ASN A 756 -10.00 13.20 17.39
N PRO A 757 -10.57 13.33 16.16
CA PRO A 757 -10.51 12.24 15.20
C PRO A 757 -9.15 12.15 14.49
N SER A 758 -8.37 13.23 14.47
CA SER A 758 -6.96 13.22 14.02
C SER A 758 -6.07 12.43 14.99
N GLN A 759 -6.27 12.60 16.29
CA GLN A 759 -5.66 11.76 17.31
C GLN A 759 -6.17 10.32 17.21
N ARG A 760 -7.47 10.09 16.98
CA ARG A 760 -8.03 8.74 16.74
C ARG A 760 -7.34 8.03 15.58
N LEU A 761 -7.08 8.73 14.46
CA LEU A 761 -6.33 8.17 13.33
C LEU A 761 -4.85 7.91 13.66
N THR A 762 -4.21 8.81 14.41
CA THR A 762 -2.84 8.61 14.92
C THR A 762 -2.72 7.36 15.80
N LEU A 763 -3.68 7.17 16.72
CA LEU A 763 -3.73 6.00 17.59
C LEU A 763 -4.01 4.72 16.78
N LEU A 764 -4.87 4.76 15.76
CA LEU A 764 -5.12 3.61 14.87
C LEU A 764 -3.85 3.18 14.11
N ILE A 765 -3.08 4.15 13.61
CA ILE A 765 -1.80 3.92 12.93
C ILE A 765 -0.77 3.32 13.90
N ALA A 766 -0.66 3.85 15.11
CA ALA A 766 0.22 3.29 16.13
C ALA A 766 -0.18 1.86 16.54
N LEU A 767 -1.48 1.54 16.61
CA LEU A 767 -1.93 0.16 16.90
C LEU A 767 -1.51 -0.85 15.81
N ALA A 768 -1.27 -0.40 14.57
CA ALA A 768 -0.77 -1.21 13.46
C ALA A 768 0.78 -1.36 13.44
N SER A 769 1.53 -0.55 14.20
CA SER A 769 3.00 -0.65 14.25
C SER A 769 3.53 -1.80 15.10
N THR A 770 2.66 -2.47 15.87
CA THR A 770 3.03 -3.54 16.79
C THR A 770 3.67 -4.74 16.09
N GLU A 771 4.76 -5.25 16.66
CA GLU A 771 5.50 -6.41 16.14
C GLU A 771 5.04 -7.74 16.77
N ASP A 772 4.00 -7.71 17.62
CA ASP A 772 3.38 -8.91 18.23
C ASP A 772 2.31 -9.53 17.30
N ILE A 773 2.48 -10.81 16.98
CA ILE A 773 1.62 -11.54 16.02
C ILE A 773 0.17 -11.66 16.51
N GLY A 774 -0.06 -11.84 17.82
CA GLY A 774 -1.41 -11.92 18.39
C GLY A 774 -2.16 -10.60 18.32
N LEU A 775 -1.46 -9.48 18.55
CA LEU A 775 -1.99 -8.13 18.41
C LEU A 775 -2.21 -7.74 16.94
N ILE A 776 -1.32 -8.15 16.03
CA ILE A 776 -1.55 -8.03 14.57
C ILE A 776 -2.85 -8.74 14.17
N HIS A 777 -3.07 -9.99 14.62
CA HIS A 777 -4.28 -10.74 14.28
C HIS A 777 -5.55 -10.12 14.90
N ARG A 778 -5.46 -9.58 16.12
CA ARG A 778 -6.54 -8.80 16.74
C ARG A 778 -6.84 -7.52 15.98
N PHE A 779 -5.82 -6.80 15.52
CA PHE A 779 -6.01 -5.58 14.72
C PHE A 779 -6.67 -5.89 13.36
N MET A 780 -6.30 -6.99 12.70
CA MET A 780 -6.99 -7.47 11.50
C MET A 780 -8.45 -7.87 11.77
N ALA A 781 -8.76 -8.43 12.95
CA ALA A 781 -10.14 -8.71 13.36
C ALA A 781 -10.94 -7.42 13.64
N MET A 782 -10.32 -6.39 14.24
CA MET A 782 -10.92 -5.06 14.39
C MET A 782 -11.23 -4.41 13.04
N CYS A 783 -10.35 -4.61 12.05
CA CYS A 783 -10.54 -4.13 10.68
C CYS A 783 -11.72 -4.77 9.94
N LEU A 784 -12.26 -5.91 10.40
CA LEU A 784 -13.51 -6.49 9.89
C LEU A 784 -14.77 -6.05 10.66
N ASN A 785 -14.64 -5.15 11.64
CA ASN A 785 -15.77 -4.65 12.43
C ASN A 785 -15.97 -3.13 12.22
N PRO A 786 -16.97 -2.71 11.40
CA PRO A 786 -17.19 -1.30 11.08
C PRO A 786 -17.58 -0.43 12.27
N THR A 787 -17.98 -1.01 13.42
CA THR A 787 -18.25 -0.24 14.65
C THR A 787 -17.00 0.09 15.46
N ILE A 788 -15.88 -0.60 15.19
CA ILE A 788 -14.58 -0.32 15.82
C ILE A 788 -13.74 0.55 14.88
N VAL A 789 -13.54 0.09 13.64
CA VAL A 789 -12.75 0.77 12.59
C VAL A 789 -13.70 1.18 11.46
N ARG A 790 -13.90 2.48 11.26
CA ARG A 790 -14.76 3.01 10.18
C ARG A 790 -14.24 2.56 8.81
N PRO A 791 -15.11 2.19 7.84
CA PRO A 791 -14.68 1.72 6.51
C PRO A 791 -13.76 2.70 5.77
N ASN A 792 -13.99 4.01 5.92
CA ASN A 792 -13.23 5.05 5.23
C ASN A 792 -11.77 5.23 5.69
N VAL A 793 -11.38 4.71 6.86
CA VAL A 793 -9.98 4.71 7.33
C VAL A 793 -9.28 3.36 7.09
N LEU A 794 -10.01 2.34 6.64
CA LEU A 794 -9.51 0.98 6.50
C LEU A 794 -8.37 0.80 5.48
N PRO A 795 -8.39 1.39 4.25
CA PRO A 795 -7.25 1.30 3.33
C PRO A 795 -5.95 1.84 3.94
N ARG A 796 -6.04 2.96 4.66
CA ARG A 796 -4.88 3.55 5.36
C ARG A 796 -4.38 2.64 6.49
N ALA A 797 -5.28 2.09 7.30
CA ALA A 797 -4.90 1.16 8.37
C ALA A 797 -4.18 -0.10 7.81
N LEU A 798 -4.70 -0.67 6.70
CA LEU A 798 -4.10 -1.81 6.02
C LEU A 798 -2.75 -1.47 5.39
N GLY A 799 -2.62 -0.30 4.73
CA GLY A 799 -1.36 0.13 4.11
C GLY A 799 -0.22 0.36 5.12
N TYR A 800 -0.52 0.85 6.34
CA TYR A 800 0.45 0.91 7.43
C TYR A 800 0.82 -0.49 7.95
N LEU A 801 -0.16 -1.40 8.04
CA LEU A 801 0.07 -2.78 8.46
C LEU A 801 0.86 -3.61 7.42
N MET A 802 0.75 -3.31 6.12
CA MET A 802 1.62 -3.89 5.08
C MET A 802 3.07 -3.40 5.16
N GLN A 803 3.30 -2.17 5.65
CA GLN A 803 4.64 -1.62 5.86
C GLN A 803 5.30 -2.15 7.15
N ASN A 804 4.58 -2.91 7.98
CA ASN A 804 5.10 -3.60 9.14
C ASN A 804 5.69 -4.96 8.69
N LYS A 805 7.02 -5.11 8.81
CA LYS A 805 7.78 -6.28 8.35
C LYS A 805 7.36 -7.61 8.99
N VAL A 806 6.71 -7.60 10.15
CA VAL A 806 6.14 -8.81 10.78
C VAL A 806 4.74 -9.10 10.26
N ALA A 807 3.95 -8.07 10.00
CA ALA A 807 2.53 -8.22 9.70
C ALA A 807 2.21 -8.51 8.23
N SER A 808 2.99 -8.02 7.27
CA SER A 808 2.69 -8.07 5.82
C SER A 808 2.21 -9.45 5.32
N LEU A 809 2.97 -10.51 5.62
CA LEU A 809 2.65 -11.90 5.24
C LEU A 809 1.36 -12.41 5.90
N HIS A 810 1.06 -11.97 7.12
CA HIS A 810 -0.19 -12.30 7.81
C HIS A 810 -1.39 -11.57 7.20
N VAL A 811 -1.24 -10.30 6.81
CA VAL A 811 -2.32 -9.49 6.19
C VAL A 811 -2.79 -10.11 4.88
N TRP A 812 -1.88 -10.44 3.96
CA TRP A 812 -2.26 -11.02 2.67
C TRP A 812 -2.96 -12.38 2.81
N ARG A 813 -2.46 -13.25 3.71
CA ARG A 813 -3.10 -14.53 4.03
C ARG A 813 -4.48 -14.34 4.67
N PHE A 814 -4.60 -13.43 5.64
CA PHE A 814 -5.86 -13.11 6.30
C PHE A 814 -6.89 -12.53 5.32
N PHE A 815 -6.46 -11.64 4.43
CA PHE A 815 -7.31 -11.05 3.39
C PHE A 815 -7.87 -12.13 2.46
N ARG A 816 -7.02 -12.98 1.87
CA ARG A 816 -7.48 -14.07 0.99
C ARG A 816 -8.45 -15.03 1.69
N MET A 817 -8.17 -15.43 2.94
CA MET A 817 -9.06 -16.28 3.75
C MET A 817 -10.41 -15.63 4.11
N ASN A 818 -10.51 -14.30 4.05
CA ASN A 818 -11.72 -13.56 4.43
C ASN A 818 -12.34 -12.75 3.28
N TYR A 819 -11.87 -12.93 2.03
CA TYR A 819 -12.26 -12.10 0.88
C TYR A 819 -13.78 -11.95 0.74
N HIS A 820 -14.54 -13.06 0.73
CA HIS A 820 -16.00 -13.05 0.65
C HIS A 820 -16.68 -12.27 1.81
N LYS A 821 -16.06 -12.20 3.00
CA LYS A 821 -16.58 -11.36 4.11
C LYS A 821 -16.31 -9.88 3.84
N VAL A 822 -15.13 -9.54 3.36
CA VAL A 822 -14.71 -8.18 3.00
C VAL A 822 -15.58 -7.65 1.86
N GLU A 823 -15.72 -8.43 0.79
CA GLU A 823 -16.63 -8.24 -0.34
C GLU A 823 -18.09 -8.00 0.10
N LYS A 824 -18.60 -8.81 1.04
CA LYS A 824 -19.96 -8.63 1.60
C LYS A 824 -20.09 -7.41 2.52
N LEU A 825 -19.03 -6.98 3.20
CA LEU A 825 -19.06 -5.85 4.14
C LEU A 825 -18.89 -4.49 3.45
N TYR A 826 -18.14 -4.43 2.34
CA TYR A 826 -17.77 -3.17 1.67
C TYR A 826 -18.20 -3.11 0.19
N GLY A 827 -18.87 -4.15 -0.31
CA GLY A 827 -19.40 -4.25 -1.67
C GLY A 827 -18.34 -4.66 -2.71
N GLY A 828 -18.55 -5.81 -3.36
CA GLY A 828 -17.60 -6.42 -4.31
C GLY A 828 -17.20 -5.57 -5.53
N THR A 829 -17.97 -4.53 -5.84
CA THR A 829 -17.78 -3.66 -7.02
C THR A 829 -17.44 -2.21 -6.67
N THR A 830 -17.22 -1.88 -5.38
CA THR A 830 -17.02 -0.48 -4.95
C THR A 830 -15.59 0.02 -5.14
N THR A 831 -15.41 1.34 -5.26
CA THR A 831 -14.09 1.99 -5.29
C THR A 831 -13.32 1.83 -3.97
N LEU A 832 -14.04 1.69 -2.85
CA LEU A 832 -13.45 1.44 -1.53
C LEU A 832 -12.72 0.09 -1.50
N LEU A 833 -13.36 -0.98 -1.99
CA LEU A 833 -12.75 -2.32 -2.02
C LEU A 833 -11.48 -2.33 -2.89
N GLY A 834 -11.51 -1.73 -4.08
CA GLY A 834 -10.34 -1.63 -4.95
C GLY A 834 -9.20 -0.85 -4.31
N THR A 835 -9.52 0.19 -3.54
CA THR A 835 -8.53 0.96 -2.77
C THR A 835 -7.95 0.14 -1.61
N MET A 836 -8.76 -0.67 -0.92
CA MET A 836 -8.26 -1.62 0.09
C MET A 836 -7.35 -2.69 -0.53
N ILE A 837 -7.72 -3.26 -1.67
CA ILE A 837 -6.91 -4.27 -2.38
C ILE A 837 -5.55 -3.67 -2.75
N LYS A 838 -5.55 -2.49 -3.38
CA LYS A 838 -4.32 -1.77 -3.76
C LYS A 838 -3.40 -1.57 -2.55
N SER A 839 -3.91 -1.06 -1.43
CA SER A 839 -3.14 -0.87 -0.19
C SER A 839 -2.62 -2.16 0.46
N ILE A 840 -3.13 -3.34 0.06
CA ILE A 840 -2.59 -4.64 0.49
C ILE A 840 -1.47 -5.12 -0.44
N ILE A 841 -1.60 -4.97 -1.76
CA ILE A 841 -0.72 -5.67 -2.72
C ILE A 841 0.36 -4.80 -3.38
N GLU A 842 0.21 -3.46 -3.41
CA GLU A 842 1.10 -2.55 -4.18
C GLU A 842 2.57 -2.52 -3.73
N ASN A 843 2.90 -3.14 -2.59
CA ASN A 843 4.25 -3.20 -2.03
C ASN A 843 4.96 -4.55 -2.27
N PHE A 844 4.30 -5.53 -2.89
CA PHE A 844 4.97 -6.77 -3.30
C PHE A 844 6.03 -6.49 -4.37
N ASN A 845 7.07 -7.32 -4.42
CA ASN A 845 8.27 -7.04 -5.21
C ASN A 845 8.98 -8.29 -5.79
N THR A 846 8.35 -9.46 -5.71
CA THR A 846 8.84 -10.70 -6.29
C THR A 846 7.90 -11.27 -7.36
N GLU A 847 8.46 -12.00 -8.33
CA GLU A 847 7.73 -12.72 -9.38
C GLU A 847 6.69 -13.71 -8.79
N PHE A 848 6.98 -14.26 -7.61
CA PHE A 848 6.07 -15.17 -6.91
C PHE A 848 4.83 -14.44 -6.39
N GLU A 849 5.00 -13.28 -5.75
CA GLU A 849 3.88 -12.47 -5.26
C GLU A 849 3.05 -11.88 -6.41
N LEU A 850 3.72 -11.44 -7.50
CA LEU A 850 3.06 -10.98 -8.72
C LEU A 850 2.10 -12.05 -9.25
N LYS A 851 2.62 -13.26 -9.46
CA LYS A 851 1.78 -14.38 -9.91
C LYS A 851 0.71 -14.76 -8.89
N GLU A 852 1.01 -14.77 -7.59
CA GLU A 852 0.00 -15.11 -6.57
C GLU A 852 -1.15 -14.07 -6.50
N VAL A 853 -0.90 -12.82 -6.90
CA VAL A 853 -1.93 -11.78 -7.09
C VAL A 853 -2.73 -12.01 -8.37
N GLU A 854 -2.06 -12.27 -9.50
CA GLU A 854 -2.71 -12.54 -10.80
C GLU A 854 -3.62 -13.79 -10.70
N ASP A 855 -3.07 -14.92 -10.24
CA ASP A 855 -3.79 -16.18 -9.98
C ASP A 855 -4.96 -16.01 -8.97
N PHE A 856 -4.88 -15.05 -8.04
CA PHE A 856 -5.96 -14.81 -7.07
C PHE A 856 -7.10 -13.92 -7.61
N PHE A 857 -6.85 -13.02 -8.56
CA PHE A 857 -7.87 -12.13 -9.12
C PHE A 857 -8.40 -12.55 -10.51
N GLU A 858 -7.85 -13.61 -11.09
CA GLU A 858 -8.39 -14.28 -12.28
C GLU A 858 -9.88 -14.67 -12.08
N GLY A 859 -10.70 -14.46 -13.12
CA GLY A 859 -12.12 -14.82 -13.13
C GLY A 859 -13.03 -14.06 -12.14
N LYS A 860 -12.51 -13.15 -11.31
CA LYS A 860 -13.32 -12.38 -10.36
C LYS A 860 -13.96 -11.15 -11.01
N ASN A 861 -15.27 -11.01 -10.82
CA ASN A 861 -15.96 -9.74 -11.08
C ASN A 861 -15.57 -8.73 -9.99
N LEU A 862 -14.92 -7.65 -10.41
CA LEU A 862 -14.43 -6.58 -9.54
C LEU A 862 -15.17 -5.25 -9.75
N GLY A 863 -16.02 -5.11 -10.78
CA GLY A 863 -16.61 -3.82 -11.17
C GLY A 863 -15.60 -2.66 -11.14
N ALA A 864 -15.95 -1.56 -10.45
CA ALA A 864 -15.08 -0.39 -10.32
C ALA A 864 -13.81 -0.62 -9.47
N SER A 865 -13.63 -1.78 -8.84
CA SER A 865 -12.35 -2.16 -8.21
C SER A 865 -11.27 -2.53 -9.24
N ARG A 866 -11.65 -3.01 -10.44
CA ARG A 866 -10.72 -3.58 -11.46
C ARG A 866 -9.49 -2.71 -11.70
N ALA A 867 -9.70 -1.46 -12.14
CA ALA A 867 -8.61 -0.51 -12.43
C ALA A 867 -7.68 -0.22 -11.23
N ARG A 868 -8.15 -0.37 -9.97
CA ARG A 868 -7.30 -0.19 -8.78
C ARG A 868 -6.45 -1.43 -8.47
N VAL A 869 -6.88 -2.62 -8.90
CA VAL A 869 -6.07 -3.84 -8.85
C VAL A 869 -5.04 -3.85 -9.97
N ASP A 870 -5.43 -3.47 -11.19
CA ASP A 870 -4.53 -3.49 -12.34
C ASP A 870 -3.37 -2.47 -12.16
N GLN A 871 -3.66 -1.24 -11.67
CA GLN A 871 -2.65 -0.27 -11.22
C GLN A 871 -1.71 -0.81 -10.12
N ALA A 872 -2.17 -1.75 -9.30
CA ALA A 872 -1.34 -2.35 -8.25
C ALA A 872 -0.44 -3.44 -8.83
N VAL A 873 -0.92 -4.22 -9.81
CA VAL A 873 -0.11 -5.18 -10.59
C VAL A 873 1.03 -4.47 -11.35
N GLU A 874 0.76 -3.31 -11.97
CA GLU A 874 1.79 -2.45 -12.59
C GLU A 874 2.89 -2.05 -11.59
N LEU A 875 2.50 -1.66 -10.37
CA LEU A 875 3.45 -1.31 -9.31
C LEU A 875 4.29 -2.51 -8.86
N ILE A 876 3.71 -3.72 -8.77
CA ILE A 876 4.45 -4.95 -8.46
C ILE A 876 5.46 -5.27 -9.57
N LYS A 877 5.07 -5.20 -10.84
CA LYS A 877 5.99 -5.39 -11.99
C LYS A 877 7.15 -4.41 -11.95
N LEU A 878 6.88 -3.14 -11.61
CA LEU A 878 7.90 -2.12 -11.47
C LEU A 878 8.83 -2.35 -10.26
N ASN A 879 8.30 -2.90 -9.16
CA ASN A 879 9.08 -3.28 -7.99
C ASN A 879 10.01 -4.47 -8.31
N VAL A 880 9.52 -5.48 -9.02
CA VAL A 880 10.31 -6.62 -9.54
C VAL A 880 11.42 -6.15 -10.48
N GLN A 881 11.09 -5.27 -11.44
CA GLN A 881 12.07 -4.65 -12.34
C GLN A 881 13.17 -3.92 -11.56
N TRP A 882 12.81 -3.16 -10.52
CA TRP A 882 13.78 -2.41 -9.72
C TRP A 882 14.83 -3.36 -9.13
N ARG A 883 14.41 -4.50 -8.56
CA ARG A 883 15.33 -5.51 -8.02
C ARG A 883 16.23 -6.09 -9.11
N ARG A 884 15.65 -6.50 -10.25
CA ARG A 884 16.37 -7.02 -11.43
C ARG A 884 17.50 -6.10 -11.89
N LEU A 885 17.23 -4.79 -11.98
CA LEU A 885 18.16 -3.81 -12.52
C LEU A 885 19.18 -3.31 -11.49
N ASN A 886 18.74 -3.00 -10.26
CA ASN A 886 19.49 -2.15 -9.35
C ASN A 886 20.17 -2.88 -8.19
N GLU A 887 19.64 -4.00 -7.71
CA GLU A 887 20.04 -4.60 -6.42
C GLU A 887 21.54 -4.96 -6.37
N LYS A 888 22.08 -5.52 -7.47
CA LYS A 888 23.51 -5.87 -7.60
C LYS A 888 24.45 -4.66 -7.73
N SER A 889 23.98 -3.57 -8.36
CA SER A 889 24.76 -2.33 -8.47
C SER A 889 24.80 -1.61 -7.12
N LEU A 890 23.66 -1.55 -6.42
CA LEU A 890 23.58 -1.05 -5.06
C LEU A 890 24.44 -1.88 -4.09
N GLU A 891 24.44 -3.21 -4.22
CA GLU A 891 25.34 -4.10 -3.46
C GLU A 891 26.82 -3.73 -3.65
N SER A 892 27.27 -3.61 -4.90
CA SER A 892 28.65 -3.22 -5.24
C SER A 892 29.04 -1.91 -4.54
N TRP A 893 28.19 -0.89 -4.69
CA TRP A 893 28.42 0.42 -4.12
C TRP A 893 28.41 0.40 -2.58
N LEU A 894 27.43 -0.25 -1.95
CA LEU A 894 27.35 -0.35 -0.48
C LEU A 894 28.54 -1.11 0.11
N ARG A 895 29.00 -2.20 -0.53
CA ARG A 895 30.18 -2.95 -0.07
C ARG A 895 31.47 -2.16 -0.28
N LYS A 896 31.54 -1.24 -1.26
CA LYS A 896 32.65 -0.28 -1.47
C LYS A 896 32.62 0.85 -0.42
N TRP A 897 31.47 1.53 -0.25
CA TRP A 897 31.25 2.57 0.76
C TRP A 897 31.53 2.06 2.19
N ALA A 898 31.09 0.84 2.51
CA ALA A 898 31.34 0.24 3.83
C ALA A 898 32.84 0.06 4.08
N LYS A 899 33.60 -0.46 3.09
CA LYS A 899 35.06 -0.64 3.19
C LYS A 899 35.80 0.67 3.42
N SER A 900 35.43 1.76 2.75
CA SER A 900 36.05 3.08 2.98
C SER A 900 35.73 3.67 4.35
N ASN A 901 34.56 3.36 4.93
CA ASN A 901 34.10 3.94 6.19
C ASN A 901 34.32 3.07 7.44
N LEU A 902 34.91 1.87 7.32
CA LEU A 902 35.12 0.91 8.42
C LEU A 902 35.67 1.54 9.71
N ARG A 903 36.61 2.50 9.62
CA ARG A 903 37.19 3.17 10.80
C ARG A 903 36.21 4.00 11.61
N LYS A 904 35.14 4.54 11.01
CA LYS A 904 34.05 5.20 11.74
C LYS A 904 33.04 4.18 12.26
N VAL A 905 32.72 3.17 11.46
CA VAL A 905 31.74 2.12 11.79
C VAL A 905 32.13 1.33 13.05
N PHE A 906 33.42 1.06 13.25
CA PHE A 906 33.89 0.29 14.42
C PHE A 906 33.83 1.03 15.77
N GLU A 907 33.69 2.37 15.80
CA GLU A 907 33.53 3.10 17.07
C GLU A 907 32.10 2.99 17.64
N GLU A 908 31.07 2.92 16.78
CA GLU A 908 29.69 2.64 17.22
C GLU A 908 29.49 1.17 17.62
N ASP A 909 30.17 0.24 16.93
CA ASP A 909 29.91 -1.20 17.11
C ASP A 909 30.35 -1.73 18.49
N HIS A 910 31.28 -1.05 19.19
CA HIS A 910 31.70 -1.47 20.53
C HIS A 910 30.58 -1.47 21.60
N ILE A 911 29.47 -0.76 21.35
CA ILE A 911 28.25 -0.79 22.19
C ILE A 911 27.18 -1.71 21.56
N ALA A 912 27.15 -1.86 20.24
CA ALA A 912 26.13 -2.62 19.52
C ALA A 912 26.45 -4.12 19.38
N THR A 913 27.70 -4.52 19.12
CA THR A 913 28.07 -5.93 18.87
C THR A 913 27.78 -6.83 20.09
N ILE A 914 27.96 -6.33 21.31
CA ILE A 914 27.65 -7.07 22.55
C ILE A 914 26.13 -7.28 22.74
N SER A 915 25.29 -6.45 22.11
CA SER A 915 23.82 -6.58 22.14
C SER A 915 23.22 -7.21 20.87
N LYS A 916 24.04 -7.61 19.88
CA LYS A 916 23.58 -8.18 18.60
C LYS A 916 24.14 -9.58 18.30
N MET A 917 23.87 -10.52 19.23
CA MET A 917 23.63 -11.92 18.84
C MET A 917 22.10 -12.16 18.82
N PRO A 918 21.55 -12.94 17.88
CA PRO A 918 20.09 -13.11 17.70
C PRO A 918 19.38 -13.91 18.82
N TYR A 919 20.08 -14.19 19.93
CA TYR A 919 19.54 -14.82 21.12
C TYR A 919 19.98 -13.99 22.32
N VAL A 920 19.15 -13.05 22.78
CA VAL A 920 19.37 -12.39 24.08
C VAL A 920 19.09 -13.44 25.16
N TRP A 921 20.13 -13.90 25.84
CA TRP A 921 20.01 -14.84 26.96
C TRP A 921 19.52 -14.10 28.19
N THR A 922 18.26 -14.28 28.57
CA THR A 922 17.79 -13.86 29.90
C THR A 922 18.37 -14.79 30.96
N SER A 923 18.47 -14.32 32.21
CA SER A 923 18.87 -15.19 33.34
C SER A 923 17.91 -16.37 33.56
N VAL A 924 16.65 -16.23 33.12
CA VAL A 924 15.65 -17.31 33.09
C VAL A 924 15.99 -18.34 32.01
N ASP A 925 16.36 -17.91 30.81
CA ASP A 925 16.84 -18.80 29.74
C ASP A 925 18.08 -19.58 30.19
N THR A 926 19.07 -18.90 30.79
CA THR A 926 20.29 -19.54 31.30
C THR A 926 19.97 -20.63 32.32
N ARG A 927 19.06 -20.35 33.25
CA ARG A 927 18.60 -21.32 34.25
C ARG A 927 17.84 -22.48 33.61
N ASN A 928 16.98 -22.21 32.64
CA ASN A 928 16.15 -23.24 31.99
C ASN A 928 17.00 -24.15 31.08
N ALA A 929 17.99 -23.60 30.36
CA ALA A 929 18.98 -24.38 29.61
C ALA A 929 19.83 -25.28 30.52
N LEU A 930 20.26 -24.77 31.69
CA LEU A 930 20.97 -25.56 32.70
C LEU A 930 20.07 -26.69 33.26
N LEU A 931 18.82 -26.41 33.60
CA LEU A 931 17.87 -27.42 34.08
C LEU A 931 17.58 -28.50 33.03
N ALA A 932 17.38 -28.12 31.77
CA ALA A 932 17.22 -29.08 30.67
C ALA A 932 18.48 -29.95 30.47
N SER A 933 19.67 -29.37 30.63
CA SER A 933 20.96 -30.09 30.57
C SER A 933 21.17 -31.07 31.73
N LEU A 934 20.56 -30.82 32.90
CA LEU A 934 20.67 -31.68 34.08
C LEU A 934 19.83 -32.97 33.98
N VAL A 935 18.74 -33.00 33.20
CA VAL A 935 17.88 -34.20 33.11
C VAL A 935 18.56 -35.38 32.40
N PRO A 936 19.19 -35.24 31.21
CA PRO A 936 19.96 -36.31 30.58
C PRO A 936 21.21 -36.70 31.38
N ALA A 937 21.88 -35.72 32.00
CA ALA A 937 23.02 -35.97 32.89
C ALA A 937 22.60 -36.80 34.12
N GLY A 938 21.43 -36.52 34.70
CA GLY A 938 20.83 -37.30 35.78
C GLY A 938 20.53 -38.75 35.37
N LEU A 939 20.03 -38.98 34.15
CA LEU A 939 19.84 -40.33 33.59
C LEU A 939 21.17 -41.08 33.42
N GLY A 940 22.22 -40.42 32.93
CA GLY A 940 23.57 -40.99 32.80
C GLY A 940 24.21 -41.32 34.16
N VAL A 941 24.05 -40.45 35.16
CA VAL A 941 24.51 -40.73 36.53
C VAL A 941 23.69 -41.86 37.16
N ALA A 942 22.38 -41.91 36.95
CA ALA A 942 21.52 -42.97 37.47
C ALA A 942 21.86 -44.35 36.89
N SER A 943 22.19 -44.46 35.60
CA SER A 943 22.60 -45.72 34.98
C SER A 943 24.01 -46.17 35.38
N VAL A 944 24.94 -45.23 35.63
CA VAL A 944 26.25 -45.53 36.23
C VAL A 944 26.13 -45.95 37.71
N LEU A 945 25.19 -45.37 38.46
CA LEU A 945 24.94 -45.72 39.86
C LEU A 945 24.15 -47.03 40.02
N SER A 946 23.21 -47.36 39.13
CA SER A 946 22.52 -48.66 39.17
C SER A 946 23.45 -49.83 38.83
N ALA A 947 24.47 -49.60 37.99
CA ALA A 947 25.50 -50.59 37.69
C ALA A 947 26.47 -50.86 38.88
N ARG A 948 26.55 -49.98 39.90
CA ARG A 948 27.55 -50.09 40.99
C ARG A 948 27.33 -51.24 41.99
N PRO A 949 26.09 -51.56 42.46
CA PRO A 949 25.89 -52.66 43.40
C PRO A 949 25.96 -54.05 42.75
N HIS A 950 25.70 -54.15 41.44
CA HIS A 950 25.49 -55.42 40.75
C HIS A 950 26.81 -56.09 40.31
N HIS A 951 27.40 -56.86 41.23
CA HIS A 951 28.58 -57.73 41.03
C HIS A 951 28.47 -58.78 39.88
N GLN A 952 27.32 -58.87 39.21
CA GLN A 952 27.12 -59.65 37.99
C GLN A 952 27.44 -58.85 36.71
N TYR A 953 27.22 -57.53 36.70
CA TYR A 953 27.45 -56.66 35.52
C TYR A 953 28.94 -56.61 35.15
N PHE A 954 29.81 -56.35 36.13
CA PHE A 954 31.26 -56.36 35.91
C PHE A 954 31.78 -57.75 35.53
N ARG A 955 31.34 -58.82 36.20
CA ARG A 955 31.72 -60.20 35.83
C ARG A 955 31.25 -60.61 34.43
N PHE A 956 30.12 -60.08 33.95
CA PHE A 956 29.66 -60.28 32.57
C PHE A 956 30.60 -59.62 31.55
N LEU A 957 31.01 -58.38 31.81
CA LEU A 957 32.00 -57.65 30.98
C LEU A 957 33.40 -58.31 31.03
N GLU A 958 33.80 -58.88 32.16
CA GLU A 958 35.04 -59.65 32.31
C GLU A 958 35.00 -61.03 31.62
N SER A 959 33.83 -61.70 31.60
CA SER A 959 33.63 -62.96 30.88
C SER A 959 33.55 -62.81 29.36
N SER A 960 33.38 -61.57 28.87
CA SER A 960 33.33 -61.24 27.45
C SER A 960 34.73 -61.04 26.88
N SER A 961 35.00 -61.55 25.68
CA SER A 961 36.31 -61.40 25.02
C SER A 961 36.53 -59.94 24.58
N LYS A 962 37.30 -59.19 25.37
CA LYS A 962 37.62 -57.78 25.13
C LYS A 962 38.37 -57.56 23.79
N PRO A 963 38.00 -56.55 22.99
CA PRO A 963 38.82 -56.10 21.87
C PRO A 963 40.17 -55.53 22.36
N LYS A 964 41.27 -55.83 21.66
CA LYS A 964 42.65 -55.39 22.03
C LYS A 964 42.88 -53.86 22.02
N TRP A 965 41.89 -53.07 21.62
CA TRP A 965 41.94 -51.60 21.62
C TRP A 965 41.09 -50.98 22.76
N ALA A 966 40.40 -51.80 23.55
CA ALA A 966 39.43 -51.38 24.56
C ALA A 966 39.96 -51.47 26.01
N ASP A 967 41.27 -51.26 26.22
CA ASP A 967 41.91 -51.25 27.56
C ASP A 967 41.66 -49.95 28.35
N PHE A 968 40.83 -49.04 27.84
CA PHE A 968 40.39 -47.86 28.58
C PHE A 968 39.51 -48.24 29.79
N ALA A 969 39.86 -47.72 30.97
CA ALA A 969 39.11 -47.96 32.19
C ALA A 969 37.63 -47.49 32.05
N PRO A 970 36.66 -48.11 32.75
CA PRO A 970 35.24 -47.75 32.65
C PRO A 970 34.91 -46.27 32.91
N ALA A 971 35.74 -45.58 33.71
CA ALA A 971 35.64 -44.14 33.94
C ALA A 971 35.82 -43.29 32.65
N GLY A 972 36.61 -43.76 31.67
CA GLY A 972 36.79 -43.07 30.40
C GLY A 972 35.54 -43.14 29.51
N TYR A 973 34.87 -44.28 29.47
CA TYR A 973 33.58 -44.41 28.79
C TYR A 973 32.49 -43.59 29.47
N ALA A 974 32.39 -43.64 30.81
CA ALA A 974 31.46 -42.80 31.56
C ALA A 974 31.70 -41.29 31.37
N ALA A 975 32.96 -40.86 31.22
CA ALA A 975 33.29 -39.48 30.88
C ALA A 975 32.85 -39.12 29.45
N LEU A 976 33.01 -40.02 28.48
CA LEU A 976 32.58 -39.79 27.09
C LEU A 976 31.05 -39.78 26.95
N ASP A 977 30.33 -40.63 27.69
CA ASP A 977 28.88 -40.58 27.79
C ASP A 977 28.42 -39.24 28.40
N LEU A 978 29.09 -38.76 29.46
CA LEU A 978 28.75 -37.46 30.07
C LEU A 978 29.03 -36.27 29.13
N LEU A 979 30.09 -36.34 28.32
CA LEU A 979 30.43 -35.35 27.29
C LEU A 979 29.48 -35.37 26.07
N THR A 980 28.89 -36.53 25.74
CA THR A 980 27.97 -36.66 24.59
C THR A 980 26.49 -36.50 24.95
N LEU A 981 26.10 -36.78 26.20
CA LEU A 981 24.72 -36.61 26.68
C LEU A 981 24.40 -35.18 27.15
N SER A 982 25.36 -34.45 27.71
CA SER A 982 25.11 -33.10 28.24
C SER A 982 24.70 -32.05 27.18
N PRO A 983 25.20 -32.05 25.91
CA PRO A 983 24.71 -31.13 24.88
C PRO A 983 23.26 -31.37 24.47
N LEU A 984 22.70 -32.58 24.69
CA LEU A 984 21.36 -32.94 24.24
C LEU A 984 20.25 -32.21 25.01
N GLY A 985 20.44 -32.03 26.32
CA GLY A 985 19.50 -31.28 27.15
C GLY A 985 19.47 -29.80 26.75
N TYR A 986 20.62 -29.22 26.41
CA TYR A 986 20.69 -27.89 25.82
C TYR A 986 20.03 -27.82 24.43
N ALA A 987 20.30 -28.80 23.55
CA ALA A 987 19.71 -28.88 22.21
C ALA A 987 18.17 -28.98 22.24
N SER A 988 17.61 -29.78 23.14
CA SER A 988 16.15 -29.89 23.31
C SER A 988 15.52 -28.60 23.86
N TYR A 989 16.22 -27.87 24.73
CA TYR A 989 15.79 -26.53 25.14
C TYR A 989 15.85 -25.50 23.98
N LEU A 990 16.87 -25.56 23.12
CA LEU A 990 16.90 -24.75 21.89
C LEU A 990 15.70 -25.06 20.98
N VAL A 991 15.39 -26.33 20.72
CA VAL A 991 14.21 -26.72 19.92
C VAL A 991 12.90 -26.29 20.56
N TYR A 992 12.75 -26.42 21.89
CA TYR A 992 11.59 -25.91 22.61
C TYR A 992 11.43 -24.39 22.45
N LYS A 993 12.53 -23.62 22.51
CA LYS A 993 12.52 -22.15 22.39
C LYS A 993 12.30 -21.69 20.95
N SER A 994 13.12 -22.16 20.01
CA SER A 994 13.06 -21.79 18.58
C SER A 994 11.79 -22.32 17.90
N GLY A 995 11.25 -23.44 18.37
CA GLY A 995 10.01 -24.08 17.88
C GLY A 995 8.71 -23.63 18.56
N GLY A 996 8.72 -22.58 19.39
CA GLY A 996 7.49 -22.01 19.96
C GLY A 996 6.79 -22.83 21.07
N GLY A 997 7.48 -23.78 21.70
CA GLY A 997 6.94 -24.57 22.82
C GLY A 997 6.21 -25.86 22.42
N PHE A 998 5.40 -26.40 23.33
CA PHE A 998 4.68 -27.67 23.14
C PHE A 998 3.37 -27.54 22.35
N ASP A 999 2.87 -26.32 22.15
CA ASP A 999 1.59 -26.07 21.46
C ASP A 999 1.68 -26.27 19.93
N TYR A 1000 2.90 -26.34 19.38
CA TYR A 1000 3.18 -26.63 17.98
C TYR A 1000 3.48 -28.12 17.76
N THR A 1001 2.79 -28.73 16.79
CA THR A 1001 2.87 -30.17 16.48
C THR A 1001 4.29 -30.64 16.23
N ASP A 1002 5.06 -29.90 15.45
CA ASP A 1002 6.36 -30.33 14.93
C ASP A 1002 7.40 -30.30 16.06
N THR A 1003 7.34 -29.29 16.92
CA THR A 1003 8.15 -29.14 18.14
C THR A 1003 7.78 -30.20 19.17
N ALA A 1004 6.48 -30.46 19.38
CA ALA A 1004 6.02 -31.53 20.25
C ALA A 1004 6.47 -32.92 19.75
N VAL A 1005 6.40 -33.18 18.43
CA VAL A 1005 6.86 -34.43 17.82
C VAL A 1005 8.38 -34.58 17.91
N ALA A 1006 9.16 -33.51 17.65
CA ALA A 1006 10.61 -33.53 17.79
C ALA A 1006 11.04 -33.84 19.23
N LEU A 1007 10.42 -33.19 20.22
CA LEU A 1007 10.71 -33.40 21.64
C LEU A 1007 10.20 -34.77 22.15
N ALA A 1008 9.08 -35.29 21.63
CA ALA A 1008 8.59 -36.64 21.92
C ALA A 1008 9.51 -37.73 21.34
N LEU A 1009 10.08 -37.50 20.16
CA LEU A 1009 11.08 -38.37 19.53
C LEU A 1009 12.38 -38.40 20.35
N TYR A 1010 12.82 -37.24 20.85
CA TYR A 1010 13.94 -37.14 21.79
C TYR A 1010 13.67 -37.87 23.13
N GLY A 1011 12.49 -37.69 23.72
CA GLY A 1011 12.09 -38.41 24.93
C GLY A 1011 12.06 -39.93 24.72
N THR A 1012 11.58 -40.38 23.56
CA THR A 1012 11.55 -41.79 23.17
C THR A 1012 12.96 -42.35 22.99
N ASN A 1013 13.88 -41.58 22.41
CA ASN A 1013 15.30 -41.93 22.31
C ASN A 1013 15.94 -42.15 23.70
N LEU A 1014 15.72 -41.24 24.65
CA LEU A 1014 16.22 -41.38 26.03
C LEU A 1014 15.65 -42.62 26.74
N LEU A 1015 14.38 -42.96 26.52
CA LEU A 1015 13.75 -44.16 27.09
C LEU A 1015 14.41 -45.45 26.57
N PHE A 1016 14.65 -45.57 25.27
CA PHE A 1016 15.38 -46.71 24.70
C PHE A 1016 16.85 -46.74 25.17
N ALA A 1017 17.50 -45.58 25.34
CA ALA A 1017 18.85 -45.53 25.88
C ALA A 1017 18.91 -46.11 27.31
N GLY A 1018 17.99 -45.70 28.19
CA GLY A 1018 17.86 -46.24 29.55
C GLY A 1018 17.55 -47.75 29.60
N ALA A 1019 16.77 -48.27 28.65
CA ALA A 1019 16.44 -49.70 28.55
C ALA A 1019 17.66 -50.62 28.26
N THR A 1020 18.81 -50.05 27.88
CA THR A 1020 20.04 -50.81 27.57
C THR A 1020 20.58 -51.56 28.79
N VAL A 1021 20.52 -50.99 30.00
CA VAL A 1021 21.11 -51.60 31.20
C VAL A 1021 20.34 -52.86 31.66
N PRO A 1022 19.00 -52.86 31.81
CA PRO A 1022 18.25 -54.09 32.13
C PRO A 1022 18.35 -55.19 31.06
N LEU A 1023 18.65 -54.85 29.80
CA LEU A 1023 18.87 -55.82 28.73
C LEU A 1023 20.27 -56.47 28.79
N LEU A 1024 21.29 -55.72 29.24
CA LEU A 1024 22.61 -56.25 29.57
C LEU A 1024 22.53 -57.28 30.72
N GLU A 1025 21.82 -56.94 31.80
CA GLU A 1025 21.68 -57.83 32.97
C GLU A 1025 21.01 -59.17 32.63
N LYS A 1026 19.99 -59.16 31.76
CA LYS A 1026 19.32 -60.38 31.28
C LYS A 1026 20.15 -61.19 30.26
N LYS A 1027 21.39 -60.76 29.96
CA LYS A 1027 22.34 -61.39 29.01
C LYS A 1027 21.79 -61.63 27.60
N ASN A 1028 20.67 -61.00 27.23
CA ASN A 1028 20.03 -61.24 25.94
C ASN A 1028 20.68 -60.34 24.87
N TYR A 1029 21.86 -60.75 24.41
CA TYR A 1029 22.66 -60.04 23.42
C TYR A 1029 21.87 -59.69 22.14
N LYS A 1030 20.90 -60.52 21.74
CA LYS A 1030 20.03 -60.27 20.57
C LYS A 1030 19.10 -59.08 20.82
N CYS A 1031 18.36 -59.07 21.94
CA CYS A 1031 17.50 -57.95 22.30
C CYS A 1031 18.33 -56.68 22.59
N LEU A 1032 19.52 -56.82 23.15
CA LEU A 1032 20.44 -55.70 23.38
C LEU A 1032 20.89 -55.04 22.07
N ALA A 1033 21.33 -55.83 21.08
CA ALA A 1033 21.74 -55.33 19.76
C ALA A 1033 20.58 -54.66 19.01
N ILE A 1034 19.36 -55.18 19.15
CA ILE A 1034 18.14 -54.54 18.62
C ILE A 1034 17.89 -53.19 19.33
N ASN A 1035 17.93 -53.15 20.66
CA ASN A 1035 17.72 -51.93 21.43
C ASN A 1035 18.73 -50.82 21.07
N THR A 1036 20.03 -51.14 21.04
CA THR A 1036 21.07 -50.17 20.66
C THR A 1036 20.91 -49.67 19.23
N SER A 1037 20.40 -50.50 18.32
CA SER A 1037 20.09 -50.09 16.93
C SER A 1037 18.89 -49.14 16.87
N ILE A 1038 17.88 -49.33 17.72
CA ILE A 1038 16.73 -48.42 17.87
C ILE A 1038 17.18 -47.08 18.49
N VAL A 1039 18.08 -47.11 19.48
CA VAL A 1039 18.70 -45.90 20.07
C VAL A 1039 19.43 -45.10 18.99
N PHE A 1040 20.25 -45.74 18.15
CA PHE A 1040 20.91 -45.04 17.03
C PHE A 1040 19.89 -44.45 16.04
N GLY A 1041 18.91 -45.24 15.57
CA GLY A 1041 17.91 -44.77 14.60
C GLY A 1041 17.07 -43.60 15.12
N THR A 1042 16.68 -43.64 16.38
CA THR A 1042 15.95 -42.53 17.03
C THR A 1042 16.84 -41.32 17.34
N ALA A 1043 18.13 -41.51 17.64
CA ALA A 1043 19.08 -40.40 17.81
C ALA A 1043 19.32 -39.65 16.49
N LEU A 1044 19.50 -40.38 15.38
CA LEU A 1044 19.65 -39.79 14.05
C LEU A 1044 18.38 -39.07 13.60
N ALA A 1045 17.20 -39.66 13.81
CA ALA A 1045 15.92 -39.03 13.51
C ALA A 1045 15.69 -37.78 14.39
N THR A 1046 16.10 -37.80 15.67
CA THR A 1046 16.09 -36.64 16.56
C THR A 1046 17.01 -35.53 16.03
N ALA A 1047 18.24 -35.86 15.60
CA ALA A 1047 19.16 -34.88 15.05
C ALA A 1047 18.58 -34.16 13.82
N VAL A 1048 17.94 -34.90 12.91
CA VAL A 1048 17.29 -34.33 11.71
C VAL A 1048 16.05 -33.51 12.07
N ALA A 1049 15.23 -33.97 13.01
CA ALA A 1049 14.06 -33.22 13.49
C ALA A 1049 14.47 -31.92 14.18
N PHE A 1050 15.52 -31.97 15.02
CA PHE A 1050 16.07 -30.81 15.71
C PHE A 1050 16.66 -29.82 14.71
N TYR A 1051 17.48 -30.27 13.75
CA TYR A 1051 18.09 -29.42 12.72
C TYR A 1051 17.07 -28.61 11.91
N ARG A 1052 15.87 -29.17 11.67
CA ARG A 1052 14.78 -28.50 10.95
C ARG A 1052 14.11 -27.36 11.74
N ILE A 1053 14.27 -27.33 13.06
CA ILE A 1053 13.67 -26.33 13.96
C ILE A 1053 14.75 -25.35 14.46
N ASP A 1054 15.94 -25.86 14.78
CA ASP A 1054 17.12 -25.09 15.14
C ASP A 1054 18.39 -25.84 14.66
N GLU A 1055 19.09 -25.24 13.70
CA GLU A 1055 20.29 -25.81 13.06
C GLU A 1055 21.34 -26.25 14.10
N LYS A 1056 21.56 -25.42 15.12
CA LYS A 1056 22.57 -25.64 16.16
C LYS A 1056 22.14 -26.78 17.07
N ALA A 1057 20.86 -26.87 17.42
CA ALA A 1057 20.32 -28.01 18.16
C ALA A 1057 20.54 -29.33 17.41
N GLY A 1058 20.30 -29.36 16.10
CA GLY A 1058 20.59 -30.53 15.27
C GLY A 1058 22.07 -30.93 15.29
N LEU A 1059 22.96 -29.95 15.14
CA LEU A 1059 24.42 -30.15 15.20
C LEU A 1059 24.89 -30.63 16.58
N PHE A 1060 24.26 -30.21 17.69
CA PHE A 1060 24.58 -30.72 19.03
C PHE A 1060 24.17 -32.19 19.26
N VAL A 1061 23.18 -32.72 18.52
CA VAL A 1061 22.77 -34.15 18.61
C VAL A 1061 23.64 -35.05 17.72
N ALA A 1062 24.24 -34.52 16.65
CA ALA A 1062 25.01 -35.32 15.69
C ALA A 1062 26.18 -36.15 16.30
N PRO A 1063 26.99 -35.66 17.26
CA PRO A 1063 28.03 -36.45 17.92
C PRO A 1063 27.46 -37.65 18.71
N TYR A 1064 26.29 -37.49 19.32
CA TYR A 1064 25.59 -38.56 20.05
C TYR A 1064 24.98 -39.60 19.10
N ALA A 1065 24.45 -39.18 17.95
CA ALA A 1065 24.03 -40.09 16.89
C ALA A 1065 25.23 -40.92 16.36
N ALA A 1066 26.41 -40.32 16.20
CA ALA A 1066 27.63 -41.05 15.84
C ALA A 1066 28.11 -42.01 16.94
N TRP A 1067 28.06 -41.59 18.21
CA TRP A 1067 28.46 -42.44 19.35
C TRP A 1067 27.52 -43.65 19.52
N THR A 1068 26.21 -43.45 19.39
CA THR A 1068 25.22 -44.54 19.44
C THR A 1068 25.31 -45.48 18.24
N ALA A 1069 25.67 -44.99 17.05
CA ALA A 1069 25.99 -45.84 15.90
C ALA A 1069 27.18 -46.78 16.21
N PHE A 1070 28.25 -46.24 16.78
CA PHE A 1070 29.43 -47.01 17.19
C PHE A 1070 29.07 -48.04 18.27
N TYR A 1071 28.30 -47.64 19.30
CA TYR A 1071 27.86 -48.55 20.35
C TYR A 1071 26.99 -49.70 19.80
N ALA A 1072 26.04 -49.39 18.91
CA ALA A 1072 25.23 -50.41 18.23
C ALA A 1072 26.07 -51.38 17.40
N PHE A 1073 27.08 -50.88 16.68
CA PHE A 1073 28.04 -51.72 15.94
C PHE A 1073 28.84 -52.63 16.89
N LEU A 1074 29.34 -52.13 18.03
CA LEU A 1074 30.04 -52.95 19.02
C LEU A 1074 29.12 -54.02 19.63
N THR A 1075 27.91 -53.64 20.03
CA THR A 1075 26.91 -54.57 20.59
C THR A 1075 26.52 -55.66 19.59
N TYR A 1076 26.34 -55.32 18.31
CA TYR A 1076 26.09 -56.30 17.25
C TYR A 1076 27.27 -57.27 17.04
N ASN A 1077 28.52 -56.77 17.08
CA ASN A 1077 29.70 -57.63 16.99
C ASN A 1077 29.87 -58.52 18.23
N LEU A 1078 29.58 -58.02 19.44
CA LEU A 1078 29.57 -58.82 20.67
C LEU A 1078 28.50 -59.92 20.65
N TYR A 1079 27.28 -59.59 20.18
CA TYR A 1079 26.22 -60.57 19.93
C TYR A 1079 26.71 -61.67 18.97
N LYS A 1080 27.30 -61.28 17.84
CA LYS A 1080 27.84 -62.21 16.84
C LYS A 1080 28.99 -63.06 17.39
N MET A 1081 29.90 -62.50 18.17
CA MET A 1081 31.03 -63.25 18.76
C MET A 1081 30.57 -64.25 19.81
N ASN A 1082 29.56 -63.92 20.63
CA ASN A 1082 29.07 -64.82 21.67
C ASN A 1082 28.08 -65.87 21.14
N THR A 1083 27.36 -65.65 20.03
CA THR A 1083 26.60 -66.74 19.38
C THR A 1083 27.47 -67.81 18.74
N TYR A 1084 28.77 -67.55 18.51
CA TYR A 1084 29.78 -68.56 18.15
C TYR A 1084 30.50 -69.19 19.37
N LYS A 1085 29.93 -69.09 20.58
CA LYS A 1085 30.42 -69.80 21.79
C LYS A 1085 29.41 -70.78 22.41
N GLU A 1086 28.20 -70.86 21.86
CA GLU A 1086 27.15 -71.84 22.24
C GLU A 1086 26.84 -72.81 21.08
N TYR A 1087 27.81 -73.00 20.17
CA TYR A 1087 27.81 -73.95 19.05
C TYR A 1087 29.22 -74.54 18.87
#